data_AF-A0A1E4FII7-F1
#
_entry.id   AF-A0A1E4FII7-F1
#
_cell.length_a   1.000
_cell.length_b   1.000
_cell.length_c   1.000
_cell.angle_alpha   90.00
_cell.angle_beta   90.00
_cell.angle_gamma   90.00
#
_symmetry.space_group_name_H-M   'P 1'
#
loop_
_entity.id
_entity.type
_entity.pdbx_description
1 polymer ?
#
loop_
_entity_poly.entity_id
_entity_poly.type
_entity_poly.pdbx_seq_one_letter_code
_entity_poly.pdbx_strand_id
1 'polypeptide(L)'
;MTDTKIRWGIIGPGSIAKAFRGGLAGSAHGVLEAIATRDPNRPGLADTFPGARIVAGYDALLADKDIDAVYIAVPHPGHAEWAIKAAEAGKHVLVEKPLALSAHEADAVFHAHRKAGTFAGEAFMYRLHPQTAKIIELIQSGVIGEVRMIQSSFGFSMGAFQPQHRLFASALAGGGIMDVGCYPVSMARLIAGAASGQRFADPVKVAGTAKLNDERTDDWAAATLTFDNGIVAQVSCAVMVNLDNVLRIHGSEGRIDVPDFWFAGGNRDQGLGRIDVVRNGNTETISVDEKAHVYSFEAEAASLAILGGRQEFDAPGMSWADTLGNLRVLDKWRADAGIEFSIEAPQVRTRTLDNRVLGANSGVVPKRSIPGLAKAASAVALGFEDFKTFPSGAILLDAFWEKGGNIFDTAFIYGGGYTEKLFGQWQKSRGVREDAVLIGKGAHSPLVYPDVIGKQLTQSLDRLQTDYVDVYFMHRDNPDVPVGEFVDAMDAEVKAGRIRGPYGGSNWTMERMDAAIAYARANGKTPPQALSNNFALAEMLDPIWAGCVTASTPTFKQWLIDRQVTNFSWSSQARGFFTNLAGRDKRDNEELVRCWYNDQNFGRRDRAIELGQQLGHSPIHVALAYVLAQPFPSVPLIGPRRLLELEDSLKAFEINLTPEQVKWLEQG
;
A
#
# COMPACT_ATOMS: atom_id res chain seq x y z
N MET A 1 -25.93 -31.19 -3.77
CA MET A 1 -25.77 -29.79 -3.33
C MET A 1 -25.91 -29.82 -1.83
N THR A 2 -24.85 -29.49 -1.09
CA THR A 2 -24.90 -29.45 0.37
C THR A 2 -25.83 -28.31 0.78
N ASP A 3 -26.81 -28.60 1.63
CA ASP A 3 -27.85 -27.70 2.18
C ASP A 3 -27.27 -26.64 3.14
N THR A 4 -25.99 -26.27 2.96
CA THR A 4 -25.22 -25.49 3.93
C THR A 4 -25.25 -24.02 3.53
N LYS A 5 -25.96 -23.21 4.32
CA LYS A 5 -25.92 -21.75 4.21
C LYS A 5 -24.72 -21.17 4.98
N ILE A 6 -24.17 -20.07 4.48
CA ILE A 6 -23.17 -19.25 5.18
C ILE A 6 -23.85 -18.55 6.37
N ARG A 7 -23.33 -18.77 7.57
CA ARG A 7 -23.80 -18.14 8.81
C ARG A 7 -23.14 -16.79 8.97
N TRP A 8 -23.89 -15.73 8.69
CA TRP A 8 -23.42 -14.36 8.73
C TRP A 8 -23.56 -13.75 10.12
N GLY A 9 -22.50 -13.07 10.54
CA GLY A 9 -22.50 -12.09 11.62
C GLY A 9 -22.52 -10.66 11.08
N ILE A 10 -23.01 -9.69 11.84
CA ILE A 10 -22.89 -8.25 11.52
C ILE A 10 -22.06 -7.54 12.58
N ILE A 11 -21.02 -6.81 12.17
CA ILE A 11 -20.27 -5.90 13.03
C ILE A 11 -20.79 -4.48 12.80
N GLY A 12 -21.43 -3.89 13.82
CA GLY A 12 -21.99 -2.53 13.73
C GLY A 12 -23.43 -2.50 13.19
N PRO A 13 -24.46 -2.70 14.04
CA PRO A 13 -25.87 -2.77 13.62
C PRO A 13 -26.48 -1.37 13.37
N GLY A 14 -25.90 -0.62 12.43
CA GLY A 14 -26.37 0.69 11.98
C GLY A 14 -27.53 0.60 10.97
N SER A 15 -27.84 1.72 10.32
CA SER A 15 -28.88 1.80 9.28
C SER A 15 -28.56 0.92 8.06
N ILE A 16 -27.30 0.89 7.62
CA ILE A 16 -26.88 0.08 6.47
C ILE A 16 -26.96 -1.43 6.76
N ALA A 17 -26.64 -1.85 7.98
CA ALA A 17 -26.82 -3.23 8.44
C ALA A 17 -28.29 -3.71 8.36
N LYS A 18 -29.27 -2.80 8.50
CA LYS A 18 -30.68 -3.15 8.30
C LYS A 18 -30.97 -3.54 6.85
N ALA A 19 -30.35 -2.83 5.90
CA ALA A 19 -30.48 -3.11 4.47
C ALA A 19 -29.82 -4.45 4.12
N PHE A 20 -28.61 -4.71 4.62
CA PHE A 20 -27.96 -6.01 4.42
C PHE A 20 -28.77 -7.17 5.02
N ARG A 21 -29.33 -7.00 6.23
CA ARG A 21 -30.28 -7.95 6.83
C ARG A 21 -31.51 -8.18 5.93
N GLY A 22 -32.04 -7.11 5.32
CA GLY A 22 -33.11 -7.20 4.32
C GLY A 22 -32.71 -8.06 3.11
N GLY A 23 -31.48 -7.89 2.61
CA GLY A 23 -30.92 -8.71 1.54
C GLY A 23 -30.77 -10.20 1.92
N LEU A 24 -30.33 -10.49 3.14
CA LEU A 24 -30.17 -11.86 3.64
C LEU A 24 -31.49 -12.59 3.90
N ALA A 25 -32.58 -11.88 4.21
CA ALA A 25 -33.87 -12.50 4.55
C ALA A 25 -34.42 -13.41 3.43
N GLY A 26 -34.08 -13.11 2.17
CA GLY A 26 -34.44 -13.90 0.99
C GLY A 26 -33.30 -14.72 0.40
N SER A 27 -32.12 -14.77 1.04
CA SER A 27 -30.94 -15.44 0.47
C SER A 27 -31.07 -16.96 0.52
N ALA A 28 -30.70 -17.61 -0.60
CA ALA A 28 -30.65 -19.06 -0.68
C ALA A 28 -29.37 -19.62 -0.03
N HIS A 29 -28.28 -18.84 -0.03
CA HIS A 29 -26.96 -19.31 0.40
C HIS A 29 -26.44 -18.65 1.68
N GLY A 30 -27.16 -17.70 2.26
CA GLY A 30 -26.79 -17.01 3.51
C GLY A 30 -27.92 -16.96 4.53
N VAL A 31 -27.56 -16.90 5.81
CA VAL A 31 -28.49 -16.67 6.93
C VAL A 31 -27.83 -15.74 7.95
N LEU A 32 -28.59 -14.78 8.50
CA LEU A 32 -28.10 -13.93 9.59
C LEU A 32 -28.23 -14.67 10.92
N GLU A 33 -27.11 -14.93 11.57
CA GLU A 33 -27.03 -15.66 12.85
C GLU A 33 -26.88 -14.71 14.04
N ALA A 34 -26.03 -13.68 13.91
CA ALA A 34 -25.73 -12.78 15.02
C ALA A 34 -25.39 -11.36 14.58
N ILE A 35 -25.56 -10.41 15.51
CA ILE A 35 -25.07 -9.04 15.39
C ILE A 35 -24.19 -8.73 16.59
N ALA A 36 -23.13 -7.95 16.39
CA ALA A 36 -22.24 -7.51 17.43
C ALA A 36 -22.28 -5.99 17.56
N THR A 37 -22.33 -5.51 18.80
CA THR A 37 -22.43 -4.09 19.14
C THR A 37 -21.62 -3.77 20.39
N ARG A 38 -21.16 -2.52 20.50
CA ARG A 38 -20.54 -2.00 21.74
C ARG A 38 -21.56 -1.72 22.84
N ASP A 39 -22.82 -1.52 22.46
CA ASP A 39 -23.96 -1.33 23.37
C ASP A 39 -25.05 -2.38 23.07
N PRO A 40 -25.01 -3.55 23.73
CA PRO A 40 -25.99 -4.62 23.53
C PRO A 40 -27.36 -4.28 24.12
N ASN A 41 -27.44 -3.29 25.02
CA ASN A 41 -28.68 -2.87 25.68
C ASN A 41 -29.40 -1.76 24.90
N ARG A 42 -28.86 -1.33 23.76
CA ARG A 42 -29.48 -0.30 22.92
C ARG A 42 -30.91 -0.72 22.53
N PRO A 43 -31.93 0.10 22.85
CA PRO A 43 -33.33 -0.22 22.54
C PRO A 43 -33.57 -0.50 21.06
N GLY A 44 -34.49 -1.43 20.75
CA GLY A 44 -34.93 -1.74 19.38
C GLY A 44 -33.96 -2.57 18.54
N LEU A 45 -32.86 -3.09 19.12
CA LEU A 45 -31.94 -4.00 18.44
C LEU A 45 -32.65 -5.29 18.01
N ALA A 46 -33.31 -5.98 18.94
CA ALA A 46 -34.01 -7.23 18.67
C ALA A 46 -35.14 -7.06 17.65
N ASP A 47 -35.87 -5.93 17.71
CA ASP A 47 -36.94 -5.63 16.75
C ASP A 47 -36.39 -5.35 15.34
N THR A 48 -35.22 -4.70 15.26
CA THR A 48 -34.56 -4.40 13.98
C THR A 48 -33.95 -5.65 13.35
N PHE A 49 -33.40 -6.55 14.17
CA PHE A 49 -32.70 -7.77 13.75
C PHE A 49 -33.38 -9.01 14.35
N PRO A 50 -34.63 -9.30 13.95
CA PRO A 50 -35.38 -10.41 14.51
C PRO A 50 -34.67 -11.74 14.24
N GLY A 51 -34.55 -12.56 15.29
CA GLY A 51 -33.92 -13.89 15.22
C GLY A 51 -32.39 -13.89 15.33
N ALA A 52 -31.72 -12.75 15.19
CA ALA A 52 -30.26 -12.69 15.33
C ALA A 52 -29.86 -12.61 16.82
N ARG A 53 -28.82 -13.37 17.21
CA ARG A 53 -28.22 -13.24 18.54
C ARG A 53 -27.55 -11.87 18.70
N ILE A 54 -27.70 -11.24 19.85
CA ILE A 54 -27.03 -9.98 20.17
C ILE A 54 -25.76 -10.28 20.97
N VAL A 55 -24.61 -10.03 20.36
CA VAL A 55 -23.29 -10.26 20.94
C VAL A 55 -22.69 -8.94 21.44
N ALA A 56 -22.22 -8.95 22.69
CA ALA A 56 -21.55 -7.82 23.30
C ALA A 56 -20.06 -7.79 22.88
N GLY A 57 -19.68 -6.80 22.06
CA GLY A 57 -18.33 -6.63 21.55
C GLY A 57 -18.05 -7.40 20.26
N TYR A 58 -17.22 -6.80 19.41
CA TYR A 58 -16.93 -7.33 18.07
C TYR A 58 -15.97 -8.53 18.11
N ASP A 59 -14.97 -8.51 18.99
CA ASP A 59 -14.05 -9.64 19.17
C ASP A 59 -14.78 -10.93 19.59
N ALA A 60 -15.85 -10.82 20.38
CA ALA A 60 -16.66 -11.97 20.80
C ALA A 60 -17.39 -12.62 19.62
N LEU A 61 -17.83 -11.84 18.62
CA LEU A 61 -18.42 -12.37 17.38
C LEU A 61 -17.36 -13.03 16.51
N LEU A 62 -16.16 -12.46 16.41
CA LEU A 62 -15.06 -13.05 15.65
C LEU A 62 -14.58 -14.38 16.26
N ALA A 63 -14.62 -14.52 17.59
CA ALA A 63 -14.31 -15.76 18.28
C ALA A 63 -15.41 -16.84 18.18
N ASP A 64 -16.61 -16.47 17.73
CA ASP A 64 -17.76 -17.37 17.67
C ASP A 64 -17.58 -18.40 16.55
N LYS A 65 -17.61 -19.70 16.89
CA LYS A 65 -17.47 -20.81 15.94
C LYS A 65 -18.71 -21.01 15.07
N ASP A 66 -19.82 -20.38 15.45
CA ASP A 66 -21.07 -20.45 14.71
C ASP A 66 -21.21 -19.39 13.61
N ILE A 67 -20.19 -18.56 13.43
CA ILE A 67 -20.12 -17.54 12.40
C ILE A 67 -19.10 -17.95 11.34
N ASP A 68 -19.50 -17.96 10.07
CA ASP A 68 -18.61 -18.28 8.94
C ASP A 68 -18.07 -16.99 8.30
N ALA A 69 -18.92 -15.97 8.21
CA ALA A 69 -18.62 -14.69 7.58
C ALA A 69 -19.16 -13.51 8.40
N VAL A 70 -18.50 -12.35 8.33
CA VAL A 70 -19.00 -11.12 8.95
C VAL A 70 -19.19 -10.01 7.91
N TYR A 71 -20.32 -9.30 8.04
CA TYR A 71 -20.56 -8.05 7.33
C TYR A 71 -20.16 -6.87 8.22
N ILE A 72 -19.21 -6.06 7.76
CA ILE A 72 -18.62 -4.97 8.52
C ILE A 72 -19.29 -3.65 8.12
N ALA A 73 -20.04 -3.06 9.05
CA ALA A 73 -20.88 -1.87 8.85
C ALA A 73 -20.63 -0.77 9.89
N VAL A 74 -19.42 -0.73 10.44
CA VAL A 74 -18.95 0.37 11.29
C VAL A 74 -18.64 1.61 10.44
N PRO A 75 -18.37 2.79 11.03
CA PRO A 75 -17.86 3.92 10.25
C PRO A 75 -16.51 3.63 9.59
N HIS A 76 -16.17 4.38 8.52
CA HIS A 76 -15.04 4.10 7.62
C HIS A 76 -13.72 3.76 8.34
N PRO A 77 -13.28 4.47 9.40
CA PRO A 77 -11.99 4.18 10.05
C PRO A 77 -11.90 2.79 10.68
N GLY A 78 -13.03 2.15 10.99
CA GLY A 78 -13.06 0.82 11.59
C GLY A 78 -13.00 -0.32 10.57
N HIS A 79 -13.17 -0.06 9.27
CA HIS A 79 -13.31 -1.12 8.27
C HIS A 79 -12.06 -2.01 8.21
N ALA A 80 -10.88 -1.42 8.02
CA ALA A 80 -9.63 -2.17 7.91
C ALA A 80 -9.26 -2.91 9.20
N GLU A 81 -9.48 -2.28 10.37
CA GLU A 81 -9.24 -2.91 11.67
C GLU A 81 -10.01 -4.23 11.79
N TRP A 82 -11.33 -4.17 11.60
CA TRP A 82 -12.19 -5.33 11.82
C TRP A 82 -12.06 -6.37 10.71
N ALA A 83 -11.72 -5.95 9.48
CA ALA A 83 -11.45 -6.89 8.40
C ALA A 83 -10.17 -7.70 8.66
N ILE A 84 -9.09 -7.06 9.10
CA ILE A 84 -7.83 -7.75 9.45
C ILE A 84 -8.06 -8.72 10.62
N LYS A 85 -8.71 -8.28 11.70
CA LYS A 85 -9.04 -9.15 12.84
C LYS A 85 -9.93 -10.33 12.44
N ALA A 86 -10.85 -10.12 11.50
CA ALA A 86 -11.70 -11.19 10.97
C ALA A 86 -10.87 -12.23 10.21
N ALA A 87 -9.93 -11.81 9.37
CA ALA A 87 -8.99 -12.73 8.70
C ALA A 87 -8.17 -13.55 9.71
N GLU A 88 -7.65 -12.91 10.76
CA GLU A 88 -6.90 -13.58 11.83
C GLU A 88 -7.74 -14.62 12.59
N ALA A 89 -9.05 -14.37 12.74
CA ALA A 89 -10.01 -15.31 13.29
C ALA A 89 -10.52 -16.36 12.28
N GLY A 90 -10.00 -16.36 11.05
CA GLY A 90 -10.40 -17.28 9.97
C GLY A 90 -11.81 -17.02 9.42
N LYS A 91 -12.33 -15.79 9.54
CA LYS A 91 -13.65 -15.39 9.06
C LYS A 91 -13.59 -14.74 7.68
N HIS A 92 -14.59 -15.04 6.86
CA HIS A 92 -14.84 -14.32 5.61
C HIS A 92 -15.41 -12.93 5.91
N VAL A 93 -15.16 -11.95 5.03
CA VAL A 93 -15.71 -10.59 5.20
C VAL A 93 -16.39 -10.06 3.95
N LEU A 94 -17.49 -9.35 4.18
CA LEU A 94 -18.04 -8.36 3.24
C LEU A 94 -18.00 -7.01 3.94
N VAL A 95 -17.19 -6.08 3.42
CA VAL A 95 -16.91 -4.80 4.06
C VAL A 95 -17.71 -3.71 3.37
N GLU A 96 -18.43 -2.88 4.13
CA GLU A 96 -19.04 -1.68 3.57
C GLU A 96 -18.03 -0.78 2.88
N LYS A 97 -18.51 -0.08 1.86
CA LYS A 97 -17.66 0.82 1.09
C LYS A 97 -17.42 2.15 1.83
N PRO A 98 -16.27 2.81 1.59
CA PRO A 98 -15.10 2.26 0.94
C PRO A 98 -14.43 1.23 1.86
N LEU A 99 -13.87 0.15 1.30
CA LEU A 99 -13.32 -0.97 2.07
C LEU A 99 -12.26 -0.55 3.10
N ALA A 100 -11.53 0.52 2.82
CA ALA A 100 -10.60 1.16 3.75
C ALA A 100 -10.41 2.64 3.42
N LEU A 101 -9.64 3.38 4.23
CA LEU A 101 -9.43 4.82 4.00
C LEU A 101 -8.47 5.12 2.85
N SER A 102 -7.64 4.15 2.46
CA SER A 102 -6.70 4.26 1.35
C SER A 102 -6.43 2.93 0.69
N ALA A 103 -5.85 2.96 -0.52
CA ALA A 103 -5.44 1.75 -1.22
C ALA A 103 -4.40 0.92 -0.44
N HIS A 104 -3.58 1.55 0.41
CA HIS A 104 -2.56 0.86 1.20
C HIS A 104 -3.18 0.06 2.35
N GLU A 105 -4.23 0.60 2.98
CA GLU A 105 -4.97 -0.13 4.02
C GLU A 105 -5.75 -1.31 3.43
N ALA A 106 -6.39 -1.12 2.28
CA ALA A 106 -7.06 -2.21 1.58
C ALA A 106 -6.09 -3.31 1.13
N ASP A 107 -4.88 -2.96 0.67
CA ASP A 107 -3.84 -3.94 0.34
C ASP A 107 -3.43 -4.75 1.58
N ALA A 108 -3.35 -4.12 2.76
CA ALA A 108 -3.10 -4.81 4.02
C ALA A 108 -4.25 -5.75 4.45
N VAL A 109 -5.50 -5.34 4.24
CA VAL A 109 -6.69 -6.20 4.44
C VAL A 109 -6.61 -7.43 3.52
N PHE A 110 -6.38 -7.22 2.22
CA PHE A 110 -6.27 -8.33 1.27
C PHE A 110 -5.06 -9.22 1.53
N HIS A 111 -3.95 -8.67 2.03
CA HIS A 111 -2.81 -9.45 2.49
C HIS A 111 -3.20 -10.41 3.63
N ALA A 112 -3.91 -9.91 4.66
CA ALA A 112 -4.38 -10.73 5.77
C ALA A 112 -5.32 -11.85 5.31
N HIS A 113 -6.30 -11.53 4.45
CA HIS A 113 -7.25 -12.51 3.92
C HIS A 113 -6.62 -13.53 2.97
N ARG A 114 -5.63 -13.11 2.16
CA ARG A 114 -4.83 -14.02 1.33
C ARG A 114 -4.16 -15.08 2.19
N LYS A 115 -3.51 -14.66 3.27
CA LYS A 115 -2.83 -15.55 4.21
C LYS A 115 -3.79 -16.47 4.97
N ALA A 116 -4.95 -15.97 5.35
CA ALA A 116 -5.97 -16.73 6.06
C ALA A 116 -6.74 -17.72 5.13
N GLY A 117 -6.62 -17.60 3.81
CA GLY A 117 -7.40 -18.41 2.87
C GLY A 117 -8.89 -18.03 2.82
N THR A 118 -9.25 -16.84 3.29
CA THR A 118 -10.63 -16.38 3.45
C THR A 118 -11.03 -15.37 2.37
N PHE A 119 -12.31 -15.35 1.98
CA PHE A 119 -12.95 -14.29 1.21
C PHE A 119 -12.91 -12.90 1.86
N ALA A 120 -12.63 -11.88 1.06
CA ALA A 120 -12.83 -10.47 1.35
C ALA A 120 -13.39 -9.73 0.15
N GLY A 121 -14.53 -9.05 0.31
CA GLY A 121 -15.17 -8.26 -0.73
C GLY A 121 -15.56 -6.86 -0.25
N GLU A 122 -15.55 -5.90 -1.17
CA GLU A 122 -16.11 -4.56 -0.97
C GLU A 122 -17.59 -4.52 -1.42
N ALA A 123 -18.47 -4.03 -0.54
CA ALA A 123 -19.92 -4.08 -0.70
C ALA A 123 -20.44 -2.97 -1.62
N PHE A 124 -20.40 -3.23 -2.93
CA PHE A 124 -21.05 -2.41 -3.95
C PHE A 124 -22.23 -3.15 -4.59
N MET A 125 -23.35 -3.23 -3.88
CA MET A 125 -24.54 -3.96 -4.30
C MET A 125 -24.97 -3.73 -5.75
N TYR A 126 -24.93 -2.49 -6.27
CA TYR A 126 -25.32 -2.19 -7.66
C TYR A 126 -24.38 -2.83 -8.68
N ARG A 127 -23.11 -3.09 -8.35
CA ARG A 127 -22.18 -3.79 -9.25
C ARG A 127 -22.66 -5.20 -9.55
N LEU A 128 -23.29 -5.84 -8.58
CA LEU A 128 -23.79 -7.21 -8.64
C LEU A 128 -25.27 -7.30 -9.09
N HIS A 129 -25.92 -6.16 -9.28
CA HIS A 129 -27.27 -6.08 -9.82
C HIS A 129 -27.29 -6.49 -11.31
N PRO A 130 -28.31 -7.25 -11.79
CA PRO A 130 -28.42 -7.64 -13.20
C PRO A 130 -28.42 -6.47 -14.21
N GLN A 131 -28.90 -5.29 -13.78
CA GLN A 131 -28.82 -4.05 -14.58
C GLN A 131 -27.38 -3.72 -14.99
N THR A 132 -26.39 -3.93 -14.12
CA THR A 132 -24.98 -3.67 -14.42
C THR A 132 -24.45 -4.64 -15.47
N ALA A 133 -24.80 -5.93 -15.37
CA ALA A 133 -24.47 -6.91 -16.40
C ALA A 133 -25.07 -6.54 -17.76
N LYS A 134 -26.33 -6.06 -17.77
CA LYS A 134 -26.98 -5.60 -19.00
C LYS A 134 -26.31 -4.37 -19.62
N ILE A 135 -25.84 -3.43 -18.79
CA ILE A 135 -25.06 -2.26 -19.27
C ILE A 135 -23.77 -2.72 -19.96
N ILE A 136 -23.04 -3.67 -19.35
CA ILE A 136 -21.82 -4.25 -19.95
C ILE A 136 -22.12 -4.89 -21.31
N GLU A 137 -23.19 -5.69 -21.39
CA GLU A 137 -23.63 -6.32 -22.63
C GLU A 137 -23.89 -5.28 -23.73
N LEU A 138 -24.62 -4.19 -23.41
CA LEU A 138 -24.93 -3.12 -24.37
C LEU A 138 -23.70 -2.36 -24.84
N ILE A 139 -22.74 -2.10 -23.95
CA ILE A 139 -21.45 -1.48 -24.30
C ILE A 139 -20.71 -2.40 -25.27
N GLN A 140 -20.59 -3.68 -24.94
CA GLN A 140 -19.83 -4.66 -25.72
C GLN A 140 -20.50 -4.99 -27.06
N SER A 141 -21.83 -4.90 -27.14
CA SER A 141 -22.55 -5.08 -28.41
C SER A 141 -22.35 -3.91 -29.38
N GLY A 142 -21.71 -2.81 -28.94
CA GLY A 142 -21.51 -1.62 -29.75
C GLY A 142 -22.80 -0.86 -30.06
N VAL A 143 -23.86 -1.00 -29.24
CA VAL A 143 -25.18 -0.42 -29.56
C VAL A 143 -25.12 1.10 -29.73
N ILE A 144 -24.21 1.77 -29.01
CA ILE A 144 -23.94 3.22 -29.09
C ILE A 144 -22.64 3.57 -29.85
N GLY A 145 -22.05 2.62 -30.57
CA GLY A 145 -20.73 2.76 -31.19
C GLY A 145 -19.59 2.75 -30.15
N GLU A 146 -18.48 3.42 -30.48
CA GLU A 146 -17.30 3.54 -29.61
C GLU A 146 -17.61 4.43 -28.41
N VAL A 147 -17.42 3.93 -27.18
CA VAL A 147 -17.57 4.74 -25.95
C VAL A 147 -16.50 5.82 -25.90
N ARG A 148 -16.90 7.08 -25.67
CA ARG A 148 -15.99 8.24 -25.64
C ARG A 148 -16.01 8.98 -24.32
N MET A 149 -17.20 9.18 -23.74
CA MET A 149 -17.35 9.91 -22.48
C MET A 149 -18.29 9.20 -21.52
N ILE A 150 -17.96 9.29 -20.22
CA ILE A 150 -18.79 8.79 -19.13
C ILE A 150 -19.10 9.95 -18.20
N GLN A 151 -20.36 10.11 -17.81
CA GLN A 151 -20.76 11.03 -16.75
C GLN A 151 -21.44 10.20 -15.67
N SER A 152 -20.94 10.29 -14.44
CA SER A 152 -21.48 9.55 -13.30
C SER A 152 -21.49 10.42 -12.05
N SER A 153 -22.63 10.54 -11.39
CA SER A 153 -22.77 11.37 -10.19
C SER A 153 -23.50 10.65 -9.07
N PHE A 154 -23.11 10.94 -7.82
CA PHE A 154 -23.88 10.57 -6.65
C PHE A 154 -23.82 11.66 -5.58
N GLY A 155 -24.93 12.36 -5.33
CA GLY A 155 -25.03 13.28 -4.24
C GLY A 155 -26.43 13.52 -3.73
N PHE A 156 -26.49 13.94 -2.47
CA PHE A 156 -27.68 14.33 -1.74
C PHE A 156 -27.36 15.54 -0.86
N SER A 157 -28.39 16.19 -0.31
CA SER A 157 -28.20 17.28 0.64
C SER A 157 -28.68 16.88 2.04
N MET A 158 -27.77 16.96 3.02
CA MET A 158 -28.09 16.85 4.44
C MET A 158 -28.79 18.10 5.01
N GLY A 159 -28.95 19.16 4.20
CA GLY A 159 -29.61 20.41 4.56
C GLY A 159 -28.80 21.34 5.48
N ALA A 160 -28.05 20.79 6.43
CA ALA A 160 -27.20 21.54 7.34
C ALA A 160 -25.89 20.81 7.66
N PHE A 161 -24.81 21.59 7.79
CA PHE A 161 -23.52 21.09 8.26
C PHE A 161 -23.58 20.71 9.74
N GLN A 162 -23.07 19.53 10.07
CA GLN A 162 -23.08 18.98 11.44
C GLN A 162 -21.70 18.39 11.75
N PRO A 163 -20.78 19.11 12.40
CA PRO A 163 -19.36 18.72 12.47
C PRO A 163 -19.12 17.35 13.12
N GLN A 164 -20.00 16.91 14.02
CA GLN A 164 -19.90 15.61 14.71
C GLN A 164 -20.51 14.45 13.93
N HIS A 165 -21.26 14.71 12.86
CA HIS A 165 -21.92 13.66 12.09
C HIS A 165 -20.91 12.97 11.17
N ARG A 166 -21.07 11.65 10.96
CA ARG A 166 -20.12 10.80 10.20
C ARG A 166 -19.80 11.29 8.79
N LEU A 167 -20.70 12.06 8.18
CA LEU A 167 -20.55 12.62 6.84
C LEU A 167 -19.65 13.85 6.78
N PHE A 168 -19.34 14.47 7.93
CA PHE A 168 -18.59 15.73 8.00
C PHE A 168 -17.34 15.61 8.86
N ALA A 169 -17.41 14.84 9.95
CA ALA A 169 -16.33 14.70 10.90
C ALA A 169 -15.05 14.14 10.24
N SER A 170 -13.95 14.88 10.34
CA SER A 170 -12.64 14.45 9.83
C SER A 170 -12.15 13.18 10.53
N ALA A 171 -12.45 13.05 11.83
CA ALA A 171 -12.11 11.87 12.63
C ALA A 171 -12.83 10.58 12.18
N LEU A 172 -13.89 10.72 11.38
CA LEU A 172 -14.65 9.60 10.80
C LEU A 172 -14.42 9.46 9.29
N ALA A 173 -13.46 10.19 8.74
CA ALA A 173 -13.20 10.26 7.29
C ALA A 173 -14.49 10.55 6.51
N GLY A 174 -15.21 11.59 6.94
CA GLY A 174 -16.39 12.10 6.25
C GLY A 174 -16.08 12.73 4.91
N GLY A 175 -17.11 13.25 4.26
CA GLY A 175 -17.05 13.90 2.97
C GLY A 175 -17.66 13.07 1.84
N GLY A 176 -18.03 13.75 0.77
CA GLY A 176 -18.64 13.16 -0.42
C GLY A 176 -17.73 12.17 -1.12
N ILE A 177 -16.43 12.44 -1.26
CA ILE A 177 -15.48 11.59 -1.98
C ILE A 177 -15.45 10.18 -1.39
N MET A 178 -15.34 10.07 -0.07
CA MET A 178 -15.28 8.76 0.61
C MET A 178 -16.66 8.12 0.73
N ASP A 179 -17.71 8.88 1.07
CA ASP A 179 -19.03 8.30 1.33
C ASP A 179 -19.75 7.86 0.04
N VAL A 180 -19.74 8.70 -0.99
CA VAL A 180 -20.51 8.45 -2.24
C VAL A 180 -19.70 8.61 -3.52
N GLY A 181 -18.54 9.26 -3.51
CA GLY A 181 -17.66 9.42 -4.67
C GLY A 181 -17.01 8.12 -5.13
N CYS A 182 -16.89 7.14 -4.25
CA CYS A 182 -16.46 5.78 -4.56
C CYS A 182 -17.42 5.05 -5.54
N TYR A 183 -18.69 5.45 -5.61
CA TYR A 183 -19.68 4.89 -6.53
C TYR A 183 -19.42 5.26 -8.00
N PRO A 184 -19.43 6.56 -8.40
CA PRO A 184 -19.22 6.96 -9.78
C PRO A 184 -17.84 6.58 -10.31
N VAL A 185 -16.81 6.58 -9.46
CA VAL A 185 -15.48 6.10 -9.85
C VAL A 185 -15.51 4.62 -10.21
N SER A 186 -16.13 3.77 -9.39
CA SER A 186 -16.17 2.34 -9.66
C SER A 186 -16.89 2.02 -10.98
N MET A 187 -17.97 2.74 -11.30
CA MET A 187 -18.70 2.55 -12.57
C MET A 187 -17.92 3.06 -13.77
N ALA A 188 -17.27 4.21 -13.65
CA ALA A 188 -16.44 4.73 -14.72
C ALA A 188 -15.32 3.73 -15.08
N ARG A 189 -14.67 3.13 -14.07
CA ARG A 189 -13.62 2.12 -14.27
C ARG A 189 -14.15 0.83 -14.88
N LEU A 190 -15.31 0.36 -14.43
CA LEU A 190 -15.98 -0.82 -15.03
C LEU A 190 -16.32 -0.59 -16.51
N ILE A 191 -16.97 0.54 -16.83
CA ILE A 191 -17.42 0.87 -18.18
C ILE A 191 -16.24 1.07 -19.13
N ALA A 192 -15.20 1.77 -18.67
CA ALA A 192 -13.98 1.95 -19.45
C ALA A 192 -13.29 0.61 -19.75
N GLY A 193 -13.28 -0.31 -18.77
CA GLY A 193 -12.80 -1.67 -18.98
C GLY A 193 -13.65 -2.45 -20.00
N ALA A 194 -14.97 -2.45 -19.80
CA ALA A 194 -15.92 -3.15 -20.65
C ALA A 194 -15.82 -2.72 -22.12
N ALA A 195 -15.64 -1.42 -22.37
CA ALA A 195 -15.43 -0.86 -23.71
C ALA A 195 -14.16 -1.37 -24.42
N SER A 196 -13.19 -1.90 -23.66
CA SER A 196 -11.96 -2.50 -24.19
C SER A 196 -11.88 -4.01 -23.96
N GLY A 197 -13.00 -4.66 -23.65
CA GLY A 197 -13.05 -6.11 -23.38
C GLY A 197 -12.33 -6.55 -22.10
N GLN A 198 -12.02 -5.60 -21.20
CA GLN A 198 -11.41 -5.85 -19.90
C GLN A 198 -12.47 -5.83 -18.79
N ARG A 199 -12.15 -6.42 -17.64
CA ARG A 199 -13.06 -6.42 -16.47
C ARG A 199 -13.23 -5.02 -15.86
N PHE A 200 -12.17 -4.22 -15.90
CA PHE A 200 -12.11 -2.82 -15.47
C PHE A 200 -10.89 -2.17 -16.14
N ALA A 201 -10.80 -0.83 -16.08
CA ALA A 201 -9.61 -0.09 -16.47
C ALA A 201 -9.23 0.93 -15.38
N ASP A 202 -7.93 1.14 -15.16
CA ASP A 202 -7.43 2.22 -14.30
C ASP A 202 -7.19 3.48 -15.14
N PRO A 203 -7.54 4.67 -14.64
CA PRO A 203 -7.24 5.90 -15.35
C PRO A 203 -5.75 6.21 -15.29
N VAL A 204 -5.19 6.64 -16.43
CA VAL A 204 -3.80 7.13 -16.54
C VAL A 204 -3.64 8.55 -16.00
N LYS A 205 -4.75 9.29 -15.84
CA LYS A 205 -4.77 10.63 -15.24
C LYS A 205 -6.03 10.84 -14.41
N VAL A 206 -5.85 11.44 -13.24
CA VAL A 206 -6.93 11.90 -12.35
C VAL A 206 -6.64 13.35 -11.98
N ALA A 207 -7.63 14.22 -12.17
CA ALA A 207 -7.60 15.62 -11.76
C ALA A 207 -8.91 15.97 -11.08
N GLY A 208 -8.86 16.32 -9.78
CA GLY A 208 -10.05 16.57 -8.98
C GLY A 208 -10.01 17.87 -8.19
N THR A 209 -11.18 18.31 -7.72
CA THR A 209 -11.33 19.45 -6.81
C THR A 209 -12.53 19.23 -5.88
N ALA A 210 -12.59 19.97 -4.78
CA ALA A 210 -13.66 19.91 -3.80
C ALA A 210 -13.92 21.25 -3.12
N LYS A 211 -15.15 21.45 -2.65
CA LYS A 211 -15.46 22.46 -1.63
C LYS A 211 -15.30 21.83 -0.26
N LEU A 212 -14.33 22.32 0.52
CA LEU A 212 -14.12 21.87 1.89
C LEU A 212 -14.99 22.65 2.88
N ASN A 213 -15.45 21.95 3.92
CA ASN A 213 -16.08 22.51 5.11
C ASN A 213 -15.04 22.79 6.22
N ASP A 214 -15.53 23.22 7.38
CA ASP A 214 -14.69 23.60 8.52
C ASP A 214 -13.92 22.41 9.14
N GLU A 215 -14.42 21.18 8.97
CA GLU A 215 -13.73 19.93 9.35
C GLU A 215 -12.71 19.48 8.29
N ARG A 216 -12.51 20.28 7.23
CA ARG A 216 -11.58 19.99 6.11
C ARG A 216 -11.94 18.73 5.32
N THR A 217 -13.19 18.26 5.42
CA THR A 217 -13.78 17.24 4.55
C THR A 217 -14.56 17.91 3.41
N ASP A 218 -14.88 17.17 2.35
CA ASP A 218 -15.58 17.74 1.19
C ASP A 218 -17.11 17.69 1.32
N ASP A 219 -17.77 18.83 1.09
CA ASP A 219 -19.24 18.91 1.01
C ASP A 219 -19.75 18.51 -0.38
N TRP A 220 -19.00 18.87 -1.42
CA TRP A 220 -19.15 18.41 -2.79
C TRP A 220 -17.82 18.46 -3.54
N ALA A 221 -17.68 17.57 -4.51
CA ALA A 221 -16.46 17.42 -5.29
C ALA A 221 -16.74 16.96 -6.72
N ALA A 222 -15.81 17.23 -7.63
CA ALA A 222 -15.79 16.66 -8.97
C ALA A 222 -14.36 16.30 -9.42
N ALA A 223 -14.25 15.31 -10.30
CA ALA A 223 -13.00 14.94 -10.94
C ALA A 223 -13.18 14.50 -12.39
N THR A 224 -12.12 14.68 -13.18
CA THR A 224 -11.98 14.13 -14.53
C THR A 224 -10.96 12.99 -14.50
N LEU A 225 -11.35 11.85 -15.08
CA LEU A 225 -10.53 10.66 -15.24
C LEU A 225 -10.23 10.46 -16.73
N THR A 226 -8.98 10.23 -17.09
CA THR A 226 -8.57 9.87 -18.45
C THR A 226 -8.06 8.45 -18.45
N PHE A 227 -8.57 7.61 -19.36
CA PHE A 227 -8.18 6.22 -19.54
C PHE A 227 -7.25 6.05 -20.73
N ASP A 228 -6.45 4.98 -20.73
CA ASP A 228 -5.46 4.70 -21.79
C ASP A 228 -6.13 4.45 -23.16
N ASN A 229 -7.36 3.93 -23.15
CA ASN A 229 -8.18 3.74 -24.35
C ASN A 229 -8.82 5.04 -24.88
N GLY A 230 -8.45 6.21 -24.36
CA GLY A 230 -8.95 7.51 -24.80
C GLY A 230 -10.28 7.96 -24.19
N ILE A 231 -10.96 7.10 -23.42
CA ILE A 231 -12.20 7.46 -22.72
C ILE A 231 -11.91 8.55 -21.67
N VAL A 232 -12.82 9.53 -21.57
CA VAL A 232 -12.81 10.54 -20.51
C VAL A 232 -14.06 10.43 -19.65
N ALA A 233 -13.89 10.25 -18.34
CA ALA A 233 -14.99 10.22 -17.39
C ALA A 233 -15.05 11.48 -16.53
N GLN A 234 -16.25 12.00 -16.30
CA GLN A 234 -16.57 13.02 -15.31
C GLN A 234 -17.31 12.35 -14.15
N VAL A 235 -16.72 12.43 -12.97
CA VAL A 235 -17.30 11.90 -11.73
C VAL A 235 -17.58 13.04 -10.76
N SER A 236 -18.72 13.00 -10.07
CA SER A 236 -19.05 13.99 -9.05
C SER A 236 -19.78 13.39 -7.85
N CYS A 237 -19.56 14.00 -6.69
CA CYS A 237 -20.18 13.59 -5.44
C CYS A 237 -20.56 14.77 -4.56
N ALA A 238 -21.59 14.59 -3.71
CA ALA A 238 -21.99 15.61 -2.75
C ALA A 238 -22.76 15.05 -1.55
N VAL A 239 -22.57 15.68 -0.39
CA VAL A 239 -23.38 15.47 0.83
C VAL A 239 -24.17 16.71 1.24
N MET A 240 -23.96 17.84 0.55
CA MET A 240 -24.69 19.11 0.75
C MET A 240 -25.44 19.60 -0.50
N VAL A 241 -25.39 18.86 -1.61
CA VAL A 241 -26.02 19.24 -2.88
C VAL A 241 -26.77 18.03 -3.44
N ASN A 242 -28.06 18.20 -3.75
CA ASN A 242 -28.82 17.19 -4.47
C ASN A 242 -28.33 17.13 -5.91
N LEU A 243 -27.80 15.98 -6.32
CA LEU A 243 -27.42 15.72 -7.71
C LEU A 243 -28.49 14.87 -8.37
N ASP A 244 -28.54 14.89 -9.70
CA ASP A 244 -29.47 14.07 -10.49
C ASP A 244 -29.17 12.56 -10.41
N ASN A 245 -28.06 12.18 -9.77
CA ASN A 245 -27.65 10.79 -9.55
C ASN A 245 -27.68 9.92 -10.81
N VAL A 246 -27.12 10.46 -11.89
CA VAL A 246 -27.21 9.88 -13.23
C VAL A 246 -25.96 9.07 -13.55
N LEU A 247 -26.16 7.96 -14.26
CA LEU A 247 -25.12 7.32 -15.05
C LEU A 247 -25.44 7.51 -16.54
N ARG A 248 -24.52 8.14 -17.26
CA ARG A 248 -24.64 8.42 -18.68
C ARG A 248 -23.38 8.05 -19.43
N ILE A 249 -23.54 7.29 -20.50
CA ILE A 249 -22.45 6.74 -21.31
C ILE A 249 -22.64 7.24 -22.74
N HIS A 250 -21.71 8.05 -23.23
CA HIS A 250 -21.75 8.62 -24.56
C HIS A 250 -20.84 7.82 -25.49
N GLY A 251 -21.42 7.33 -26.58
CA GLY A 251 -20.70 6.70 -27.68
C GLY A 251 -20.74 7.53 -28.96
N SER A 252 -20.06 7.05 -30.00
CA SER A 252 -19.98 7.70 -31.30
C SER A 252 -21.31 7.76 -32.05
N GLU A 253 -22.25 6.87 -31.73
CA GLU A 253 -23.53 6.68 -32.45
C GLU A 253 -24.76 6.88 -31.57
N GLY A 254 -24.57 7.15 -30.27
CA GLY A 254 -25.66 7.29 -29.33
C GLY A 254 -25.21 7.44 -27.89
N ARG A 255 -26.14 7.27 -26.96
CA ARG A 255 -25.84 7.25 -25.52
C ARG A 255 -26.75 6.31 -24.75
N ILE A 256 -26.27 5.82 -23.61
CA ILE A 256 -27.05 5.09 -22.62
C ILE A 256 -27.28 6.01 -21.43
N ASP A 257 -28.55 6.15 -21.01
CA ASP A 257 -28.97 6.84 -19.81
C ASP A 257 -29.52 5.84 -18.80
N VAL A 258 -29.08 5.95 -17.55
CA VAL A 258 -29.55 5.10 -16.46
C VAL A 258 -29.96 5.99 -15.29
N PRO A 259 -31.26 6.32 -15.15
CA PRO A 259 -31.75 7.13 -14.04
C PRO A 259 -31.73 6.33 -12.73
N ASP A 260 -31.57 7.04 -11.59
CA ASP A 260 -31.63 6.47 -10.23
C ASP A 260 -30.77 5.20 -10.05
N PHE A 261 -29.60 5.21 -10.69
CA PHE A 261 -28.78 4.01 -10.90
C PHE A 261 -28.38 3.30 -9.60
N TRP A 262 -28.01 4.05 -8.57
CA TRP A 262 -27.41 3.50 -7.35
C TRP A 262 -28.34 2.60 -6.55
N PHE A 263 -29.66 2.70 -6.75
CA PHE A 263 -30.65 1.88 -6.05
C PHE A 263 -31.66 1.25 -7.03
N ALA A 264 -31.25 1.01 -8.29
CA ALA A 264 -32.05 0.35 -9.31
C ALA A 264 -33.54 0.77 -9.29
N GLY A 265 -33.79 2.04 -9.62
CA GLY A 265 -35.16 2.62 -9.62
C GLY A 265 -35.54 3.36 -8.33
N GLY A 266 -34.58 3.62 -7.44
CA GLY A 266 -34.76 4.47 -6.25
C GLY A 266 -35.38 3.78 -5.04
N ASN A 267 -35.67 2.48 -5.12
CA ASN A 267 -36.23 1.69 -4.03
C ASN A 267 -35.25 0.59 -3.59
N ARG A 268 -34.97 0.46 -2.30
CA ARG A 268 -34.07 -0.59 -1.79
C ARG A 268 -34.76 -1.94 -1.66
N ASP A 269 -36.07 -1.94 -1.46
CA ASP A 269 -36.87 -3.15 -1.27
C ASP A 269 -37.13 -3.90 -2.58
N GLN A 270 -36.93 -3.24 -3.74
CA GLN A 270 -37.12 -3.79 -5.07
C GLN A 270 -36.06 -3.25 -6.04
N GLY A 271 -35.36 -4.12 -6.76
CA GLY A 271 -34.32 -3.75 -7.73
C GLY A 271 -34.83 -3.50 -9.16
N LEU A 272 -35.86 -2.66 -9.33
CA LEU A 272 -36.42 -2.38 -10.65
C LEU A 272 -35.53 -1.44 -11.48
N GLY A 273 -34.68 -2.00 -12.33
CA GLY A 273 -33.79 -1.24 -13.19
C GLY A 273 -34.47 -0.72 -14.47
N ARG A 274 -33.98 0.44 -14.94
CA ARG A 274 -34.34 1.02 -16.25
C ARG A 274 -33.06 1.46 -16.96
N ILE A 275 -32.93 1.14 -18.24
CA ILE A 275 -31.82 1.56 -19.10
C ILE A 275 -32.43 2.15 -20.37
N ASP A 276 -32.11 3.40 -20.68
CA ASP A 276 -32.58 4.07 -21.90
C ASP A 276 -31.42 4.18 -22.91
N VAL A 277 -31.57 3.55 -24.07
CA VAL A 277 -30.63 3.66 -25.19
C VAL A 277 -31.15 4.72 -26.17
N VAL A 278 -30.41 5.81 -26.33
CA VAL A 278 -30.82 6.96 -27.15
C VAL A 278 -29.95 7.05 -28.41
N ARG A 279 -30.59 6.96 -29.59
CA ARG A 279 -29.94 6.98 -30.92
C ARG A 279 -30.82 7.68 -31.94
N ASN A 280 -30.23 8.51 -32.80
CA ASN A 280 -30.94 9.18 -33.91
C ASN A 280 -32.27 9.86 -33.50
N GLY A 281 -32.33 10.42 -32.29
CA GLY A 281 -33.54 11.05 -31.74
C GLY A 281 -34.59 10.10 -31.15
N ASN A 282 -34.37 8.77 -31.21
CA ASN A 282 -35.24 7.75 -30.62
C ASN A 282 -34.67 7.24 -29.30
N THR A 283 -35.55 6.86 -28.37
CA THR A 283 -35.21 6.23 -27.10
C THR A 283 -35.82 4.84 -27.04
N GLU A 284 -34.98 3.83 -26.82
CA GLU A 284 -35.37 2.47 -26.51
C GLU A 284 -35.17 2.23 -25.01
N THR A 285 -36.23 1.86 -24.30
CA THR A 285 -36.18 1.59 -22.86
C THR A 285 -36.13 0.09 -22.60
N ILE A 286 -35.13 -0.35 -21.85
CA ILE A 286 -34.93 -1.72 -21.38
C ILE A 286 -35.22 -1.74 -19.88
N SER A 287 -36.21 -2.55 -19.49
CA SER A 287 -36.54 -2.79 -18.08
C SER A 287 -35.80 -4.01 -17.53
N VAL A 288 -35.39 -3.92 -16.27
CA VAL A 288 -34.82 -5.01 -15.48
C VAL A 288 -35.74 -5.25 -14.30
N ASP A 289 -36.62 -6.24 -14.41
CA ASP A 289 -37.74 -6.44 -13.50
C ASP A 289 -37.38 -7.27 -12.26
N GLU A 290 -36.28 -6.93 -11.59
CA GLU A 290 -35.86 -7.64 -10.39
C GLU A 290 -36.62 -7.20 -9.15
N LYS A 291 -37.30 -8.16 -8.51
CA LYS A 291 -38.18 -7.90 -7.36
C LYS A 291 -37.50 -8.16 -6.03
N ALA A 292 -36.28 -8.68 -6.05
CA ALA A 292 -35.49 -8.90 -4.85
C ALA A 292 -35.01 -7.56 -4.26
N HIS A 293 -34.74 -7.57 -2.95
CA HIS A 293 -34.12 -6.46 -2.25
C HIS A 293 -32.72 -6.21 -2.84
N VAL A 294 -32.30 -4.95 -3.07
CA VAL A 294 -31.06 -4.66 -3.84
C VAL A 294 -29.79 -5.18 -3.15
N TYR A 295 -29.78 -5.29 -1.82
CA TYR A 295 -28.65 -5.88 -1.08
C TYR A 295 -28.60 -7.42 -1.14
N SER A 296 -29.64 -8.08 -1.65
CA SER A 296 -29.62 -9.53 -1.82
C SER A 296 -28.56 -9.97 -2.83
N PHE A 297 -28.32 -9.18 -3.88
CA PHE A 297 -27.34 -9.50 -4.93
C PHE A 297 -25.91 -9.62 -4.38
N GLU A 298 -25.49 -8.72 -3.51
CA GLU A 298 -24.17 -8.81 -2.89
C GLU A 298 -24.06 -9.87 -1.82
N ALA A 299 -25.10 -10.07 -1.00
CA ALA A 299 -25.14 -11.11 0.01
C ALA A 299 -25.06 -12.51 -0.64
N GLU A 300 -25.80 -12.69 -1.73
CA GLU A 300 -25.84 -13.94 -2.49
C GLU A 300 -24.52 -14.19 -3.22
N ALA A 301 -24.00 -13.20 -3.94
CA ALA A 301 -22.73 -13.32 -4.65
C ALA A 301 -21.55 -13.60 -3.70
N ALA A 302 -21.53 -12.98 -2.51
CA ALA A 302 -20.51 -13.23 -1.50
C ALA A 302 -20.64 -14.66 -0.94
N SER A 303 -21.86 -15.08 -0.60
CA SER A 303 -22.12 -16.44 -0.10
C SER A 303 -21.73 -17.50 -1.13
N LEU A 304 -22.05 -17.29 -2.41
CA LEU A 304 -21.63 -18.17 -3.51
C LEU A 304 -20.12 -18.16 -3.73
N ALA A 305 -19.46 -17.00 -3.60
CA ALA A 305 -18.00 -16.92 -3.69
C ALA A 305 -17.33 -17.75 -2.58
N ILE A 306 -17.83 -17.62 -1.34
CA ILE A 306 -17.33 -18.37 -0.18
C ILE A 306 -17.55 -19.88 -0.37
N LEU A 307 -18.78 -20.30 -0.71
CA LEU A 307 -19.09 -21.71 -0.95
C LEU A 307 -18.27 -22.30 -2.11
N GLY A 308 -17.92 -21.47 -3.09
CA GLY A 308 -17.04 -21.83 -4.20
C GLY A 308 -15.54 -21.79 -3.87
N GLY A 309 -15.14 -21.47 -2.63
CA GLY A 309 -13.74 -21.39 -2.21
C GLY A 309 -12.96 -20.20 -2.81
N ARG A 310 -13.64 -19.16 -3.29
CA ARG A 310 -13.02 -17.95 -3.83
C ARG A 310 -12.65 -16.96 -2.71
N GLN A 311 -11.59 -16.18 -2.92
CA GLN A 311 -11.16 -15.16 -1.96
C GLN A 311 -11.64 -13.74 -2.30
N GLU A 312 -12.18 -13.54 -3.50
CA GLU A 312 -12.67 -12.26 -4.01
C GLU A 312 -13.91 -12.47 -4.90
N PHE A 313 -14.58 -11.39 -5.29
CA PHE A 313 -15.69 -11.46 -6.23
C PHE A 313 -15.23 -11.73 -7.65
N ASP A 314 -16.08 -12.42 -8.42
CA ASP A 314 -16.00 -12.39 -9.88
C ASP A 314 -16.69 -11.15 -10.45
N ALA A 315 -16.33 -10.80 -11.68
CA ALA A 315 -16.98 -9.71 -12.41
C ALA A 315 -18.49 -10.00 -12.58
N PRO A 316 -19.37 -8.98 -12.49
CA PRO A 316 -19.08 -7.55 -12.38
C PRO A 316 -18.79 -7.03 -10.96
N GLY A 317 -18.77 -7.90 -9.94
CA GLY A 317 -18.34 -7.55 -8.59
C GLY A 317 -16.88 -7.07 -8.54
N MET A 318 -16.51 -6.42 -7.43
CA MET A 318 -15.17 -5.89 -7.27
C MET A 318 -14.16 -7.00 -6.95
N SER A 319 -13.20 -7.24 -7.85
CA SER A 319 -11.99 -7.96 -7.46
C SER A 319 -11.14 -7.11 -6.50
N TRP A 320 -10.14 -7.70 -5.86
CA TRP A 320 -9.16 -6.97 -5.06
C TRP A 320 -8.43 -5.92 -5.88
N ALA A 321 -8.04 -6.26 -7.12
CA ALA A 321 -7.40 -5.31 -8.03
C ALA A 321 -8.34 -4.14 -8.41
N ASP A 322 -9.63 -4.43 -8.61
CA ASP A 322 -10.63 -3.39 -8.91
C ASP A 322 -10.81 -2.46 -7.70
N THR A 323 -10.95 -3.02 -6.49
CA THR A 323 -11.04 -2.27 -5.22
C THR A 323 -9.83 -1.36 -5.03
N LEU A 324 -8.61 -1.89 -5.20
CA LEU A 324 -7.37 -1.13 -5.08
C LEU A 324 -7.30 0.02 -6.09
N GLY A 325 -7.68 -0.22 -7.35
CA GLY A 325 -7.71 0.84 -8.36
C GLY A 325 -8.76 1.91 -8.06
N ASN A 326 -9.91 1.53 -7.50
CA ASN A 326 -10.95 2.49 -7.08
C ASN A 326 -10.41 3.42 -5.99
N LEU A 327 -9.82 2.83 -4.94
CA LEU A 327 -9.20 3.57 -3.85
C LEU A 327 -8.02 4.44 -4.30
N ARG A 328 -7.21 4.01 -5.29
CA ARG A 328 -6.13 4.85 -5.84
C ARG A 328 -6.65 6.12 -6.51
N VAL A 329 -7.80 6.04 -7.18
CA VAL A 329 -8.46 7.23 -7.74
C VAL A 329 -8.95 8.15 -6.62
N LEU A 330 -9.56 7.60 -5.56
CA LEU A 330 -9.98 8.40 -4.41
C LEU A 330 -8.80 9.04 -3.68
N ASP A 331 -7.71 8.30 -3.46
CA ASP A 331 -6.47 8.80 -2.86
C ASP A 331 -5.92 9.99 -3.66
N LYS A 332 -5.86 9.87 -4.99
CA LYS A 332 -5.41 10.96 -5.87
C LYS A 332 -6.37 12.14 -5.89
N TRP A 333 -7.68 11.89 -5.89
CA TRP A 333 -8.70 12.95 -5.86
C TRP A 333 -8.65 13.73 -4.54
N ARG A 334 -8.56 13.04 -3.39
CA ARG A 334 -8.37 13.67 -2.07
C ARG A 334 -7.09 14.51 -2.03
N ALA A 335 -5.99 13.98 -2.55
CA ALA A 335 -4.72 14.69 -2.60
C ALA A 335 -4.81 15.99 -3.43
N ASP A 336 -5.43 15.94 -4.61
CA ASP A 336 -5.65 17.15 -5.43
C ASP A 336 -6.56 18.17 -4.74
N ALA A 337 -7.55 17.69 -3.98
CA ALA A 337 -8.46 18.52 -3.20
C ALA A 337 -7.85 19.07 -1.89
N GLY A 338 -6.63 18.64 -1.52
CA GLY A 338 -5.97 19.06 -0.28
C GLY A 338 -6.63 18.51 0.99
N ILE A 339 -7.19 17.29 0.92
CA ILE A 339 -7.85 16.60 2.03
C ILE A 339 -6.87 15.66 2.72
N GLU A 340 -6.72 15.83 4.04
CA GLU A 340 -6.04 14.93 4.95
C GLU A 340 -6.93 14.77 6.17
N PHE A 341 -7.30 13.54 6.53
CA PHE A 341 -8.22 13.32 7.64
C PHE A 341 -7.51 13.36 8.99
N SER A 342 -8.13 13.92 10.02
CA SER A 342 -7.52 14.00 11.35
C SER A 342 -7.24 12.62 11.96
N ILE A 343 -7.99 11.58 11.57
CA ILE A 343 -7.76 10.20 11.98
C ILE A 343 -6.47 9.59 11.38
N GLU A 344 -5.99 10.13 10.25
CA GLU A 344 -4.76 9.71 9.59
C GLU A 344 -3.51 10.36 10.23
N ALA A 345 -3.71 11.37 11.08
CA ALA A 345 -2.63 12.12 11.70
C ALA A 345 -1.80 11.24 12.67
N PRO A 346 -0.47 11.40 12.71
CA PRO A 346 0.43 10.58 13.51
C PRO A 346 0.19 10.67 15.02
N GLN A 347 -0.36 11.79 15.50
CA GLN A 347 -0.72 11.97 16.91
C GLN A 347 -1.95 11.16 17.31
N VAL A 348 -2.81 10.83 16.35
CA VAL A 348 -4.02 10.02 16.57
C VAL A 348 -3.72 8.55 16.30
N ARG A 349 -3.03 8.24 15.20
CA ARG A 349 -2.70 6.89 14.76
C ARG A 349 -1.47 6.32 15.49
N THR A 350 -1.63 6.13 16.80
CA THR A 350 -0.59 5.64 17.73
C THR A 350 -0.50 4.12 17.85
N ARG A 351 -1.41 3.39 17.19
CA ARG A 351 -1.54 1.93 17.22
C ARG A 351 -1.42 1.34 15.82
N THR A 352 -1.22 0.02 15.74
CA THR A 352 -1.19 -0.72 14.48
C THR A 352 -2.54 -0.60 13.76
N LEU A 353 -2.62 -0.99 12.48
CA LEU A 353 -3.84 -0.86 11.67
C LEU A 353 -5.03 -1.66 12.24
N ASP A 354 -4.75 -2.79 12.88
CA ASP A 354 -5.69 -3.62 13.65
C ASP A 354 -5.82 -3.19 15.13
N ASN A 355 -5.41 -1.95 15.43
CA ASN A 355 -5.62 -1.29 16.72
C ASN A 355 -4.98 -1.99 17.94
N ARG A 356 -3.87 -2.70 17.72
CA ARG A 356 -3.05 -3.26 18.80
C ARG A 356 -1.91 -2.30 19.17
N VAL A 357 -1.34 -2.53 20.35
CA VAL A 357 -0.01 -2.00 20.65
C VAL A 357 0.99 -2.73 19.76
N LEU A 358 1.99 -2.02 19.26
CA LEU A 358 3.05 -2.62 18.45
C LEU A 358 3.72 -3.78 19.20
N GLY A 359 3.86 -4.92 18.52
CA GLY A 359 4.49 -6.11 19.07
C GLY A 359 5.99 -5.97 19.30
N ALA A 360 6.56 -6.98 19.96
CA ALA A 360 8.00 -7.06 20.22
C ALA A 360 8.81 -7.27 18.93
N ASN A 361 10.04 -6.76 18.91
CA ASN A 361 10.99 -6.92 17.81
C ASN A 361 11.63 -8.32 17.80
N SER A 362 10.85 -9.36 17.50
CA SER A 362 11.23 -10.77 17.77
C SER A 362 10.92 -11.76 16.64
N GLY A 363 10.81 -11.29 15.40
CA GLY A 363 10.45 -12.14 14.26
C GLY A 363 11.61 -12.83 13.53
N VAL A 364 11.38 -13.12 12.25
CA VAL A 364 12.26 -13.95 11.40
C VAL A 364 13.57 -13.28 10.96
N VAL A 365 13.68 -11.96 11.07
CA VAL A 365 14.86 -11.21 10.63
C VAL A 365 16.01 -11.45 11.64
N PRO A 366 17.13 -12.09 11.23
CA PRO A 366 18.23 -12.36 12.14
C PRO A 366 18.89 -11.07 12.64
N LYS A 367 19.45 -11.12 13.85
CA LYS A 367 20.31 -10.06 14.39
C LYS A 367 21.78 -10.32 14.07
N ARG A 368 22.55 -9.25 13.95
CA ARG A 368 24.00 -9.26 13.76
C ARG A 368 24.67 -8.13 14.54
N SER A 369 25.96 -8.32 14.82
CA SER A 369 26.83 -7.24 15.25
C SER A 369 27.34 -6.46 14.04
N ILE A 370 27.40 -5.14 14.16
CA ILE A 370 28.02 -4.25 13.17
C ILE A 370 29.21 -3.57 13.86
N PRO A 371 30.43 -3.63 13.29
CA PRO A 371 31.59 -2.93 13.84
C PRO A 371 31.31 -1.45 14.14
N GLY A 372 31.63 -1.00 15.35
CA GLY A 372 31.40 0.37 15.81
C GLY A 372 29.97 0.67 16.27
N LEU A 373 29.04 -0.27 16.17
CA LEU A 373 27.66 -0.11 16.66
C LEU A 373 27.44 -0.96 17.92
N ALA A 374 27.01 -0.32 19.01
CA ALA A 374 26.75 -1.02 20.28
C ALA A 374 25.46 -1.86 20.24
N LYS A 375 24.47 -1.46 19.43
CA LYS A 375 23.17 -2.11 19.30
C LYS A 375 23.28 -3.37 18.43
N ALA A 376 22.54 -4.41 18.80
CA ALA A 376 22.28 -5.51 17.88
C ALA A 376 21.38 -5.02 16.73
N ALA A 377 21.83 -5.25 15.50
CA ALA A 377 21.20 -4.70 14.32
C ALA A 377 20.61 -5.82 13.46
N SER A 378 19.52 -5.57 12.74
CA SER A 378 18.93 -6.55 11.83
C SER A 378 19.86 -6.87 10.67
N ALA A 379 19.78 -8.09 10.14
CA ALA A 379 20.61 -8.50 9.01
C ALA A 379 20.36 -7.70 7.72
N VAL A 380 19.17 -7.08 7.62
CA VAL A 380 18.74 -6.18 6.54
C VAL A 380 18.36 -4.81 7.10
N ALA A 381 18.39 -3.80 6.24
CA ALA A 381 17.83 -2.48 6.50
C ALA A 381 16.61 -2.20 5.61
N LEU A 382 15.67 -1.40 6.13
CA LEU A 382 14.52 -0.94 5.35
C LEU A 382 14.82 0.42 4.72
N GLY A 383 14.74 0.51 3.39
CA GLY A 383 14.89 1.75 2.63
C GLY A 383 13.70 2.69 2.79
N PHE A 384 13.94 4.00 2.90
CA PHE A 384 12.90 4.99 3.19
C PHE A 384 12.49 5.93 2.04
N GLU A 385 13.06 5.78 0.85
CA GLU A 385 12.89 6.76 -0.24
C GLU A 385 11.42 6.98 -0.67
N ASP A 386 10.61 5.91 -0.67
CA ASP A 386 9.29 5.89 -1.34
C ASP A 386 8.07 6.07 -0.42
N PHE A 387 8.25 6.43 0.87
CA PHE A 387 7.12 6.63 1.77
C PHE A 387 6.41 7.97 1.51
N LYS A 388 5.12 7.89 1.15
CA LYS A 388 4.33 9.06 0.70
C LYS A 388 3.43 9.67 1.77
N THR A 389 2.89 8.85 2.67
CA THR A 389 1.96 9.30 3.72
C THR A 389 2.22 8.54 5.01
N PHE A 390 1.93 9.15 6.16
CA PHE A 390 2.11 8.50 7.47
C PHE A 390 1.30 7.18 7.59
N PRO A 391 0.00 7.13 7.24
CA PRO A 391 -0.78 5.88 7.29
C PRO A 391 -0.17 4.72 6.50
N SER A 392 0.30 4.99 5.28
CA SER A 392 0.89 3.95 4.43
C SER A 392 2.25 3.49 4.95
N GLY A 393 3.07 4.44 5.44
CA GLY A 393 4.36 4.11 6.04
C GLY A 393 4.23 3.30 7.33
N ALA A 394 3.34 3.70 8.25
CA ALA A 394 3.17 3.02 9.53
C ALA A 394 2.86 1.52 9.38
N ILE A 395 2.08 1.12 8.37
CA ILE A 395 1.74 -0.29 8.10
C ILE A 395 3.01 -1.13 7.85
N LEU A 396 3.89 -0.66 6.96
CA LEU A 396 5.13 -1.36 6.63
C LEU A 396 6.14 -1.33 7.78
N LEU A 397 6.21 -0.22 8.50
CA LEU A 397 7.15 -0.06 9.62
C LEU A 397 6.78 -0.93 10.80
N ASP A 398 5.50 -0.97 11.16
CA ASP A 398 4.98 -1.86 12.19
C ASP A 398 5.28 -3.33 11.81
N ALA A 399 5.05 -3.71 10.55
CA ALA A 399 5.33 -5.07 10.07
C ALA A 399 6.82 -5.42 10.04
N PHE A 400 7.69 -4.55 9.53
CA PHE A 400 9.14 -4.78 9.51
C PHE A 400 9.70 -4.92 10.93
N TRP A 401 9.21 -4.07 11.85
CA TRP A 401 9.54 -4.14 13.26
C TRP A 401 9.15 -5.47 13.90
N GLU A 402 7.88 -5.88 13.77
CA GLU A 402 7.40 -7.15 14.36
C GLU A 402 8.10 -8.38 13.75
N LYS A 403 8.61 -8.26 12.51
CA LYS A 403 9.47 -9.29 11.89
C LYS A 403 10.91 -9.30 12.42
N GLY A 404 11.27 -8.46 13.38
CA GLY A 404 12.62 -8.38 13.95
C GLY A 404 13.56 -7.41 13.24
N GLY A 405 13.07 -6.65 12.25
CA GLY A 405 13.82 -5.59 11.59
C GLY A 405 14.00 -4.38 12.51
N ASN A 406 15.19 -3.79 12.57
CA ASN A 406 15.40 -2.56 13.34
C ASN A 406 16.38 -1.56 12.72
N ILE A 407 16.92 -1.82 11.52
CA ILE A 407 17.72 -0.83 10.77
C ILE A 407 16.83 -0.08 9.77
N PHE A 408 16.83 1.25 9.85
CA PHE A 408 16.03 2.13 8.99
C PHE A 408 16.93 3.13 8.25
N ASP A 409 16.88 3.11 6.92
CA ASP A 409 17.75 3.90 6.05
C ASP A 409 17.15 5.24 5.61
N THR A 410 17.31 6.28 6.43
CA THR A 410 16.77 7.62 6.17
C THR A 410 17.80 8.57 5.56
N ALA A 411 17.34 9.67 4.94
CA ALA A 411 18.23 10.70 4.41
C ALA A 411 17.57 12.07 4.42
N PHE A 412 18.39 13.11 4.59
CA PHE A 412 18.01 14.52 4.58
C PHE A 412 17.14 14.93 3.38
N ILE A 413 17.38 14.31 2.22
CA ILE A 413 16.79 14.67 0.93
C ILE A 413 15.59 13.79 0.53
N TYR A 414 15.39 12.62 1.16
CA TYR A 414 14.34 11.68 0.75
C TYR A 414 12.95 12.28 0.96
N GLY A 415 12.16 12.33 -0.11
CA GLY A 415 10.86 13.00 -0.12
C GLY A 415 10.93 14.48 0.30
N GLY A 416 12.04 15.17 0.02
CA GLY A 416 12.27 16.55 0.49
C GLY A 416 12.35 16.69 2.01
N GLY A 417 12.68 15.60 2.73
CA GLY A 417 12.71 15.54 4.19
C GLY A 417 11.44 15.01 4.83
N TYR A 418 10.38 14.77 4.05
CA TYR A 418 9.14 14.23 4.58
C TYR A 418 9.31 12.84 5.21
N THR A 419 10.15 12.00 4.60
CA THR A 419 10.36 10.60 5.04
C THR A 419 11.03 10.53 6.42
N GLU A 420 11.98 11.42 6.72
CA GLU A 420 12.55 11.59 8.07
C GLU A 420 11.50 12.06 9.08
N LYS A 421 10.65 13.01 8.70
CA LYS A 421 9.56 13.49 9.55
C LYS A 421 8.58 12.36 9.88
N LEU A 422 8.20 11.57 8.87
CA LEU A 422 7.33 10.41 9.01
C LEU A 422 7.96 9.38 9.96
N PHE A 423 9.24 9.02 9.76
CA PHE A 423 9.93 8.09 10.65
C PHE A 423 9.98 8.61 12.08
N GLY A 424 10.36 9.88 12.26
CA GLY A 424 10.46 10.51 13.57
C GLY A 424 9.12 10.49 14.31
N GLN A 425 8.02 10.75 13.61
CA GLN A 425 6.67 10.62 14.14
C GLN A 425 6.32 9.18 14.51
N TRP A 426 6.65 8.22 13.63
CA TRP A 426 6.37 6.81 13.86
C TRP A 426 7.13 6.29 15.08
N GLN A 427 8.45 6.46 15.14
CA GLN A 427 9.27 5.92 16.23
C GLN A 427 8.89 6.51 17.60
N LYS A 428 8.49 7.79 17.62
CA LYS A 428 7.99 8.46 18.82
C LYS A 428 6.62 7.90 19.22
N SER A 429 5.70 7.73 18.25
CA SER A 429 4.37 7.20 18.52
C SER A 429 4.38 5.75 19.00
N ARG A 430 5.36 4.95 18.55
CA ARG A 430 5.52 3.54 18.90
C ARG A 430 6.46 3.31 20.09
N GLY A 431 7.25 4.31 20.48
CA GLY A 431 8.20 4.21 21.58
C GLY A 431 9.41 3.32 21.30
N VAL A 432 9.90 3.29 20.06
CA VAL A 432 10.91 2.31 19.60
C VAL A 432 12.32 2.90 19.37
N ARG A 433 12.52 4.21 19.63
CA ARG A 433 13.77 4.91 19.28
C ARG A 433 15.03 4.22 19.84
N GLU A 434 15.00 3.80 21.10
CA GLU A 434 16.20 3.27 21.76
C GLU A 434 16.67 1.94 21.16
N ASP A 435 15.74 1.14 20.65
CA ASP A 435 16.02 -0.17 20.05
C ASP A 435 16.18 -0.10 18.51
N ALA A 436 15.69 0.97 17.89
CA ALA A 436 15.91 1.25 16.48
C ALA A 436 17.37 1.65 16.21
N VAL A 437 17.89 1.19 15.07
CA VAL A 437 19.16 1.59 14.47
C VAL A 437 18.84 2.53 13.31
N LEU A 438 19.04 3.82 13.55
CA LEU A 438 18.71 4.87 12.60
C LEU A 438 19.94 5.25 11.78
N ILE A 439 19.86 5.02 10.47
CA ILE A 439 20.82 5.56 9.52
C ILE A 439 20.30 6.93 9.07
N GLY A 440 21.14 7.97 9.19
CA GLY A 440 20.93 9.26 8.56
C GLY A 440 21.91 9.50 7.41
N LYS A 441 21.54 10.38 6.48
CA LYS A 441 22.43 10.77 5.37
C LYS A 441 22.29 12.26 5.06
N GLY A 442 23.40 12.99 4.98
CA GLY A 442 23.45 14.40 4.59
C GLY A 442 24.62 14.69 3.66
N ALA A 443 24.93 15.95 3.35
CA ALA A 443 25.89 16.34 2.31
C ALA A 443 25.56 15.70 0.95
N HIS A 444 24.38 16.02 0.41
CA HIS A 444 23.93 15.57 -0.91
C HIS A 444 24.14 16.66 -1.97
N SER A 445 24.42 16.25 -3.22
CA SER A 445 24.57 17.17 -4.35
C SER A 445 23.34 18.08 -4.52
N PRO A 446 23.54 19.37 -4.84
CA PRO A 446 24.81 20.03 -5.16
C PRO A 446 25.61 20.53 -3.94
N LEU A 447 25.09 20.42 -2.71
CA LEU A 447 25.70 20.98 -1.50
C LEU A 447 26.49 19.92 -0.72
N VAL A 448 27.65 19.55 -1.26
CA VAL A 448 28.56 18.56 -0.67
C VAL A 448 29.81 19.27 -0.15
N TYR A 449 29.67 19.89 1.03
CA TYR A 449 30.73 20.65 1.70
C TYR A 449 30.80 20.31 3.19
N PRO A 450 31.99 20.37 3.83
CA PRO A 450 32.16 20.02 5.23
C PRO A 450 31.25 20.81 6.18
N ASP A 451 31.05 22.10 5.94
CA ASP A 451 30.24 22.98 6.80
C ASP A 451 28.72 22.72 6.72
N VAL A 452 28.28 21.97 5.70
CA VAL A 452 26.88 21.60 5.49
C VAL A 452 26.49 20.37 6.32
N ILE A 453 27.46 19.51 6.68
CA ILE A 453 27.22 18.26 7.41
C ILE A 453 26.44 18.50 8.70
N GLY A 454 26.95 19.34 9.60
CA GLY A 454 26.30 19.62 10.88
C GLY A 454 24.95 20.34 10.72
N LYS A 455 24.81 21.20 9.70
CA LYS A 455 23.56 21.93 9.42
C LYS A 455 22.45 21.00 8.97
N GLN A 456 22.74 20.10 8.04
CA GLN A 456 21.77 19.11 7.55
C GLN A 456 21.46 18.06 8.62
N LEU A 457 22.48 17.58 9.35
CA LEU A 457 22.26 16.67 10.47
C LEU A 457 21.34 17.28 11.53
N THR A 458 21.48 18.57 11.86
CA THR A 458 20.57 19.27 12.79
C THR A 458 19.11 19.21 12.31
N GLN A 459 18.87 19.53 11.04
CA GLN A 459 17.52 19.47 10.45
C GLN A 459 16.97 18.04 10.39
N SER A 460 17.82 17.07 10.06
CA SER A 460 17.48 15.64 10.09
C SER A 460 17.05 15.22 11.49
N LEU A 461 17.84 15.53 12.52
CA LEU A 461 17.56 15.20 13.92
C LEU A 461 16.24 15.81 14.41
N ASP A 462 15.94 17.07 14.04
CA ASP A 462 14.66 17.73 14.34
C ASP A 462 13.48 16.96 13.73
N ARG A 463 13.57 16.58 12.44
CA ARG A 463 12.53 15.81 11.74
C ARG A 463 12.37 14.40 12.32
N LEU A 464 13.50 13.75 12.60
CA LEU A 464 13.58 12.42 13.19
C LEU A 464 13.13 12.44 14.66
N GLN A 465 12.97 13.61 15.29
CA GLN A 465 12.58 13.79 16.68
C GLN A 465 13.50 13.04 17.66
N THR A 466 14.81 13.12 17.43
CA THR A 466 15.85 12.51 18.26
C THR A 466 17.10 13.38 18.22
N ASP A 467 17.99 13.25 19.20
CA ASP A 467 19.24 13.98 19.33
C ASP A 467 20.44 13.26 18.70
N TYR A 468 20.24 12.03 18.19
CA TYR A 468 21.31 11.24 17.57
C TYR A 468 20.85 10.34 16.42
N VAL A 469 21.78 9.99 15.56
CA VAL A 469 21.70 8.85 14.63
C VAL A 469 22.69 7.76 15.05
N ASP A 470 22.34 6.51 14.73
CA ASP A 470 23.17 5.34 15.05
C ASP A 470 24.26 5.12 13.99
N VAL A 471 23.97 5.47 12.74
CA VAL A 471 24.91 5.42 11.61
C VAL A 471 24.70 6.68 10.77
N TYR A 472 25.78 7.28 10.25
CA TYR A 472 25.65 8.46 9.40
C TYR A 472 26.53 8.39 8.15
N PHE A 473 25.95 8.69 6.99
CA PHE A 473 26.69 8.77 5.73
C PHE A 473 26.69 10.17 5.13
N MET A 474 27.83 10.56 4.58
CA MET A 474 27.88 11.60 3.55
C MET A 474 27.27 11.01 2.28
N HIS A 475 26.14 11.56 1.83
CA HIS A 475 25.27 10.97 0.83
C HIS A 475 25.91 10.97 -0.57
N ARG A 476 26.80 11.92 -0.84
CA ARG A 476 27.67 11.99 -2.01
C ARG A 476 29.08 12.41 -1.59
N ASP A 477 30.06 12.23 -2.47
CA ASP A 477 31.42 12.77 -2.29
C ASP A 477 31.59 14.07 -3.08
N ASN A 478 32.56 14.88 -2.67
CA ASN A 478 33.08 16.00 -3.43
C ASN A 478 34.62 15.87 -3.52
N PRO A 479 35.15 15.38 -4.65
CA PRO A 479 36.57 15.13 -4.80
C PRO A 479 37.41 16.42 -4.84
N ASP A 480 36.79 17.57 -5.11
CA ASP A 480 37.47 18.87 -5.17
C ASP A 480 37.82 19.40 -3.77
N VAL A 481 37.19 18.85 -2.72
CA VAL A 481 37.48 19.19 -1.32
C VAL A 481 38.39 18.11 -0.71
N PRO A 482 39.47 18.48 0.00
CA PRO A 482 40.31 17.54 0.71
C PRO A 482 39.50 16.65 1.67
N VAL A 483 39.71 15.33 1.59
CA VAL A 483 38.93 14.37 2.40
C VAL A 483 39.05 14.61 3.91
N GLY A 484 40.20 15.15 4.34
CA GLY A 484 40.45 15.46 5.74
C GLY A 484 39.45 16.46 6.31
N GLU A 485 38.99 17.45 5.52
CA GLU A 485 37.99 18.42 5.99
C GLU A 485 36.63 17.76 6.27
N PHE A 486 36.26 16.76 5.48
CA PHE A 486 35.06 15.95 5.74
C PHE A 486 35.22 15.08 6.98
N VAL A 487 36.39 14.47 7.18
CA VAL A 487 36.70 13.70 8.40
C VAL A 487 36.59 14.60 9.62
N ASP A 488 37.07 15.83 9.55
CA ASP A 488 37.04 16.80 10.63
C ASP A 488 35.62 17.18 11.03
N ALA A 489 34.79 17.47 10.03
CA ALA A 489 33.38 17.76 10.24
C ALA A 489 32.66 16.56 10.88
N MET A 490 32.86 15.35 10.37
CA MET A 490 32.21 14.14 10.91
C MET A 490 32.70 13.79 12.32
N ASP A 491 33.99 13.93 12.60
CA ASP A 491 34.55 13.69 13.94
C ASP A 491 34.01 14.69 14.98
N ALA A 492 33.78 15.95 14.59
CA ALA A 492 33.11 16.92 15.44
C ALA A 492 31.69 16.47 15.83
N GLU A 493 30.96 15.88 14.88
CA GLU A 493 29.61 15.34 15.12
C GLU A 493 29.59 14.10 16.01
N VAL A 494 30.59 13.23 15.86
CA VAL A 494 30.80 12.08 16.74
C VAL A 494 31.11 12.57 18.17
N LYS A 495 32.04 13.53 18.33
CA LYS A 495 32.39 14.11 19.63
C LYS A 495 31.23 14.82 20.31
N ALA A 496 30.33 15.43 19.51
CA ALA A 496 29.09 16.04 20.01
C ALA A 496 28.03 15.00 20.41
N GLY A 497 28.26 13.70 20.19
CA GLY A 497 27.32 12.62 20.51
C GLY A 497 26.11 12.52 19.56
N ARG A 498 26.12 13.29 18.47
CA ARG A 498 25.05 13.31 17.45
C ARG A 498 25.13 12.13 16.49
N ILE A 499 26.32 11.55 16.33
CA ILE A 499 26.57 10.27 15.65
C ILE A 499 27.12 9.31 16.70
N ARG A 500 26.37 8.24 17.03
CA ARG A 500 26.75 7.32 18.13
C ARG A 500 27.38 6.00 17.67
N GLY A 501 27.41 5.74 16.38
CA GLY A 501 28.04 4.54 15.81
C GLY A 501 28.90 4.87 14.59
N PRO A 502 29.08 3.94 13.64
CA PRO A 502 29.97 4.14 12.52
C PRO A 502 29.46 5.24 11.59
N TYR A 503 30.40 5.95 10.98
CA TYR A 503 30.11 6.87 9.89
C TYR A 503 30.91 6.52 8.64
N GLY A 504 30.52 7.07 7.50
CA GLY A 504 31.34 7.06 6.30
C GLY A 504 30.66 7.67 5.08
N GLY A 505 30.91 7.08 3.90
CA GLY A 505 30.43 7.60 2.62
C GLY A 505 29.34 6.74 1.99
N SER A 506 28.37 7.38 1.35
CA SER A 506 27.47 6.74 0.39
C SER A 506 27.91 7.14 -1.01
N ASN A 507 28.15 6.14 -1.87
CA ASN A 507 28.72 6.31 -3.21
C ASN A 507 30.16 6.84 -3.21
N TRP A 508 30.99 6.34 -2.29
CA TRP A 508 32.41 6.70 -2.20
C TRP A 508 33.29 5.62 -2.82
N THR A 509 34.42 6.01 -3.40
CA THR A 509 35.41 5.06 -3.94
C THR A 509 36.28 4.46 -2.84
N MET A 510 36.99 3.38 -3.15
CA MET A 510 37.95 2.74 -2.22
C MET A 510 39.08 3.71 -1.85
N GLU A 511 39.61 4.43 -2.84
CA GLU A 511 40.74 5.36 -2.67
C GLU A 511 40.35 6.51 -1.75
N ARG A 512 39.12 7.02 -1.92
CA ARG A 512 38.59 8.08 -1.06
C ARG A 512 38.43 7.61 0.37
N MET A 513 37.90 6.40 0.57
CA MET A 513 37.78 5.79 1.90
C MET A 513 39.14 5.57 2.55
N ASP A 514 40.12 5.05 1.82
CA ASP A 514 41.48 4.83 2.34
C ASP A 514 42.16 6.13 2.74
N ALA A 515 42.02 7.19 1.93
CA ALA A 515 42.52 8.51 2.26
C ALA A 515 41.86 9.07 3.53
N ALA A 516 40.54 8.89 3.69
CA ALA A 516 39.80 9.32 4.88
C ALA A 516 40.27 8.58 6.14
N ILE A 517 40.42 7.25 6.06
CA ILE A 517 40.89 6.41 7.17
C ILE A 517 42.32 6.77 7.56
N ALA A 518 43.21 6.94 6.58
CA ALA A 518 44.61 7.30 6.82
C ALA A 518 44.71 8.67 7.48
N TYR A 519 43.96 9.66 6.98
CA TYR A 519 43.92 11.00 7.57
C TYR A 519 43.39 10.97 9.01
N ALA A 520 42.29 10.27 9.27
CA ALA A 520 41.71 10.18 10.61
C ALA A 520 42.71 9.61 11.62
N ARG A 521 43.37 8.51 11.27
CA ARG A 521 44.39 7.87 12.11
C ARG A 521 45.59 8.78 12.36
N ALA A 522 46.10 9.44 11.31
CA ALA A 522 47.24 10.35 11.42
C ALA A 522 46.96 11.56 12.32
N ASN A 523 45.69 11.97 12.43
CA ASN A 523 45.28 13.16 13.18
C ASN A 523 44.53 12.84 14.49
N GLY A 524 44.51 11.58 14.95
CA GLY A 524 43.83 11.17 16.18
C GLY A 524 42.31 11.39 16.17
N LYS A 525 41.69 11.28 15.00
CA LYS A 525 40.24 11.43 14.79
C LYS A 525 39.56 10.06 14.65
N THR A 526 38.26 10.03 14.84
CA THR A 526 37.45 8.83 14.62
C THR A 526 37.53 8.43 13.14
N PRO A 527 38.00 7.22 12.77
CA PRO A 527 38.04 6.82 11.37
C PRO A 527 36.65 6.42 10.86
N PRO A 528 36.34 6.67 9.56
CA PRO A 528 35.13 6.13 8.95
C PRO A 528 35.21 4.59 8.87
N GLN A 529 34.08 3.93 9.09
CA GLN A 529 33.99 2.47 9.27
C GLN A 529 32.86 1.81 8.47
N ALA A 530 32.06 2.59 7.75
CA ALA A 530 30.95 2.09 6.96
C ALA A 530 30.86 2.75 5.58
N LEU A 531 30.29 2.02 4.63
CA LEU A 531 29.91 2.48 3.29
C LEU A 531 28.43 2.25 3.05
N SER A 532 27.84 3.07 2.18
CA SER A 532 26.51 2.84 1.62
C SER A 532 26.58 2.88 0.09
N ASN A 533 27.25 1.90 -0.51
CA ASN A 533 27.42 1.74 -1.97
C ASN A 533 26.48 0.67 -2.53
N ASN A 534 26.22 0.72 -3.85
CA ASN A 534 25.43 -0.34 -4.49
C ASN A 534 26.17 -1.67 -4.39
N PHE A 535 25.47 -2.73 -4.04
CA PHE A 535 26.02 -4.08 -4.12
C PHE A 535 24.87 -5.08 -4.30
N ALA A 536 24.95 -5.89 -5.36
CA ALA A 536 23.95 -6.89 -5.70
C ALA A 536 24.61 -8.07 -6.45
N LEU A 537 23.87 -9.17 -6.61
CA LEU A 537 24.34 -10.29 -7.45
C LEU A 537 24.54 -9.85 -8.91
N ALA A 538 23.59 -9.10 -9.47
CA ALA A 538 23.80 -8.42 -10.75
C ALA A 538 24.68 -7.18 -10.53
N GLU A 539 25.65 -6.95 -11.41
CA GLU A 539 26.50 -5.77 -11.35
C GLU A 539 25.83 -4.60 -12.06
N MET A 540 25.79 -3.44 -11.39
CA MET A 540 25.30 -2.20 -11.97
C MET A 540 26.31 -1.71 -13.01
N LEU A 541 25.92 -1.76 -14.28
CA LEU A 541 26.75 -1.41 -15.44
C LEU A 541 26.86 0.10 -15.62
N ASP A 542 25.70 0.75 -15.53
CA ASP A 542 25.56 2.19 -15.61
C ASP A 542 24.86 2.67 -14.33
N PRO A 543 25.43 3.64 -13.59
CA PRO A 543 24.81 4.19 -12.40
C PRO A 543 23.34 4.58 -12.58
N ILE A 544 22.48 4.15 -11.66
CA ILE A 544 21.06 4.57 -11.63
C ILE A 544 20.98 6.10 -11.61
N TRP A 545 21.81 6.71 -10.75
CA TRP A 545 21.98 8.16 -10.66
C TRP A 545 23.45 8.53 -10.85
N ALA A 546 23.70 9.72 -11.43
CA ALA A 546 25.05 10.24 -11.60
C ALA A 546 25.81 10.28 -10.25
N GLY A 547 27.08 9.89 -10.29
CA GLY A 547 27.94 9.85 -9.11
C GLY A 547 27.73 8.64 -8.17
N CYS A 548 26.85 7.69 -8.52
CA CYS A 548 26.70 6.45 -7.76
C CYS A 548 27.83 5.45 -8.04
N VAL A 549 28.26 4.73 -7.00
CA VAL A 549 29.38 3.77 -7.06
C VAL A 549 28.89 2.36 -6.74
N THR A 550 29.34 1.38 -7.54
CA THR A 550 29.12 -0.05 -7.29
C THR A 550 30.29 -0.66 -6.53
N ALA A 551 29.97 -1.43 -5.50
CA ALA A 551 30.87 -2.30 -4.77
C ALA A 551 30.81 -3.76 -5.27
N SER A 552 30.16 -4.01 -6.40
CA SER A 552 29.99 -5.37 -6.95
C SER A 552 31.21 -5.86 -7.75
N THR A 553 32.19 -5.00 -8.03
CA THR A 553 33.38 -5.38 -8.80
C THR A 553 34.32 -6.28 -7.96
N PRO A 554 35.10 -7.17 -8.59
CA PRO A 554 36.05 -8.02 -7.88
C PRO A 554 37.02 -7.25 -6.98
N THR A 555 37.54 -6.11 -7.47
CA THR A 555 38.47 -5.26 -6.70
C THR A 555 37.81 -4.67 -5.47
N PHE A 556 36.57 -4.16 -5.58
CA PHE A 556 35.87 -3.56 -4.44
C PHE A 556 35.50 -4.60 -3.39
N LYS A 557 35.08 -5.80 -3.82
CA LYS A 557 34.82 -6.91 -2.90
C LYS A 557 36.08 -7.33 -2.14
N GLN A 558 37.22 -7.46 -2.83
CA GLN A 558 38.48 -7.79 -2.16
C GLN A 558 38.86 -6.71 -1.13
N TRP A 559 38.69 -5.43 -1.47
CA TRP A 559 38.93 -4.33 -0.54
C TRP A 559 38.01 -4.41 0.70
N LEU A 560 36.72 -4.75 0.53
CA LEU A 560 35.80 -4.94 1.65
C LEU A 560 36.20 -6.13 2.53
N ILE A 561 36.69 -7.23 1.94
CA ILE A 561 37.23 -8.39 2.66
C ILE A 561 38.44 -7.98 3.48
N ASP A 562 39.39 -7.30 2.88
CA ASP A 562 40.67 -6.95 3.52
C ASP A 562 40.48 -5.93 4.65
N ARG A 563 39.51 -5.01 4.51
CA ARG A 563 39.29 -3.92 5.47
C ARG A 563 38.16 -4.17 6.46
N GLN A 564 37.28 -5.13 6.20
CA GLN A 564 36.11 -5.42 7.02
C GLN A 564 35.24 -4.18 7.30
N VAL A 565 35.19 -3.26 6.33
CA VAL A 565 34.27 -2.10 6.35
C VAL A 565 32.87 -2.59 6.07
N THR A 566 31.89 -2.12 6.85
CA THR A 566 30.50 -2.56 6.65
C THR A 566 29.90 -1.88 5.43
N ASN A 567 29.36 -2.64 4.48
CA ASN A 567 28.63 -2.08 3.32
C ASN A 567 27.11 -2.22 3.50
N PHE A 568 26.43 -1.07 3.60
CA PHE A 568 24.98 -0.93 3.58
C PHE A 568 24.52 -0.83 2.11
N SER A 569 24.11 -1.96 1.56
CA SER A 569 23.99 -2.16 0.13
C SER A 569 22.64 -1.66 -0.40
N TRP A 570 22.61 -0.49 -1.05
CA TRP A 570 21.41 0.00 -1.72
C TRP A 570 21.20 -0.68 -3.08
N SER A 571 19.94 -0.78 -3.52
CA SER A 571 19.55 -1.61 -4.68
C SER A 571 20.08 -3.05 -4.60
N SER A 572 20.04 -3.65 -3.39
CA SER A 572 20.58 -5.00 -3.13
C SER A 572 19.95 -6.11 -3.97
N GLN A 573 18.74 -5.88 -4.46
CA GLN A 573 17.99 -6.78 -5.34
C GLN A 573 17.93 -6.30 -6.80
N ALA A 574 18.87 -5.43 -7.19
CA ALA A 574 19.05 -4.94 -8.56
C ALA A 574 17.74 -4.44 -9.22
N ARG A 575 16.95 -3.64 -8.48
CA ARG A 575 15.70 -3.04 -8.96
C ARG A 575 14.67 -4.04 -9.49
N GLY A 576 14.69 -5.28 -8.99
CA GLY A 576 13.80 -6.34 -9.44
C GLY A 576 14.30 -7.11 -10.66
N PHE A 577 15.57 -6.96 -11.05
CA PHE A 577 16.19 -7.70 -12.17
C PHE A 577 16.09 -9.23 -12.03
N PHE A 578 15.85 -9.78 -10.84
CA PHE A 578 15.65 -11.23 -10.63
C PHE A 578 14.16 -11.64 -10.54
N THR A 579 13.26 -10.75 -10.94
CA THR A 579 11.81 -11.00 -11.01
C THR A 579 11.35 -11.09 -12.47
N ASN A 580 10.05 -11.29 -12.68
CA ASN A 580 9.43 -11.26 -14.00
C ASN A 580 9.45 -9.86 -14.65
N LEU A 581 9.88 -8.81 -13.94
CA LEU A 581 10.06 -7.47 -14.51
C LEU A 581 11.20 -7.39 -15.54
N ALA A 582 12.17 -8.30 -15.47
CA ALA A 582 13.28 -8.36 -16.41
C ALA A 582 13.28 -9.66 -17.23
N GLY A 583 13.89 -9.61 -18.40
CA GLY A 583 14.00 -10.72 -19.37
C GLY A 583 14.81 -10.27 -20.58
N ARG A 584 15.46 -11.21 -21.28
CA ARG A 584 16.29 -10.91 -22.47
C ARG A 584 15.49 -10.24 -23.59
N ASP A 585 14.19 -10.53 -23.62
CA ASP A 585 13.16 -10.04 -24.53
C ASP A 585 12.37 -8.82 -23.99
N LYS A 586 12.52 -8.48 -22.71
CA LYS A 586 11.79 -7.36 -22.05
C LYS A 586 12.63 -6.10 -22.02
N ARG A 587 12.26 -5.10 -22.82
CA ARG A 587 13.01 -3.84 -22.98
C ARG A 587 12.16 -2.58 -22.77
N ASP A 588 10.96 -2.72 -22.24
CA ASP A 588 10.03 -1.64 -21.92
C ASP A 588 10.50 -0.76 -20.76
N ASN A 589 11.31 -1.30 -19.84
CA ASN A 589 11.92 -0.54 -18.76
C ASN A 589 13.35 -0.11 -19.11
N GLU A 590 13.50 1.13 -19.56
CA GLU A 590 14.79 1.70 -19.99
C GLU A 590 15.86 1.71 -18.88
N GLU A 591 15.48 2.01 -17.62
CA GLU A 591 16.41 1.99 -16.49
C GLU A 591 16.95 0.57 -16.24
N LEU A 592 16.07 -0.45 -16.26
CA LEU A 592 16.50 -1.84 -16.06
C LEU A 592 17.46 -2.29 -17.16
N VAL A 593 17.14 -1.96 -18.41
CA VAL A 593 17.98 -2.31 -19.56
C VAL A 593 19.36 -1.64 -19.42
N ARG A 594 19.38 -0.33 -19.21
CA ARG A 594 20.61 0.45 -19.10
C ARG A 594 21.50 0.00 -17.95
N CYS A 595 20.93 -0.20 -16.77
CA CYS A 595 21.70 -0.43 -15.55
C CYS A 595 22.14 -1.89 -15.37
N TRP A 596 21.42 -2.88 -15.91
CA TRP A 596 21.62 -4.29 -15.53
C TRP A 596 21.75 -5.27 -16.69
N TYR A 597 21.44 -4.90 -17.94
CA TYR A 597 21.40 -5.89 -19.02
C TYR A 597 22.76 -6.07 -19.68
N ASN A 598 23.39 -7.20 -19.40
CA ASN A 598 24.46 -7.78 -20.21
C ASN A 598 24.45 -9.31 -20.06
N ASP A 599 25.21 -10.00 -20.90
CA ASP A 599 25.26 -11.47 -20.89
C ASP A 599 25.74 -12.03 -19.54
N GLN A 600 26.64 -11.33 -18.85
CA GLN A 600 27.14 -11.76 -17.55
C GLN A 600 26.05 -11.75 -16.48
N ASN A 601 25.29 -10.66 -16.35
CA ASN A 601 24.19 -10.54 -15.39
C ASN A 601 23.05 -11.51 -15.73
N PHE A 602 22.76 -11.73 -17.02
CA PHE A 602 21.82 -12.77 -17.40
C PHE A 602 22.32 -14.18 -17.03
N GLY A 603 23.63 -14.46 -17.16
CA GLY A 603 24.21 -15.70 -16.65
C GLY A 603 24.06 -15.86 -15.13
N ARG A 604 24.27 -14.77 -14.37
CA ARG A 604 24.01 -14.74 -12.91
C ARG A 604 22.53 -14.98 -12.58
N ARG A 605 21.62 -14.42 -13.39
CA ARG A 605 20.18 -14.65 -13.27
C ARG A 605 19.80 -16.10 -13.57
N ASP A 606 20.33 -16.69 -14.64
CA ASP A 606 20.06 -18.08 -15.00
C ASP A 606 20.49 -19.04 -13.88
N ARG A 607 21.66 -18.82 -13.28
CA ARG A 607 22.14 -19.57 -12.11
C ARG A 607 21.28 -19.34 -10.86
N ALA A 608 20.82 -18.12 -10.62
CA ALA A 608 19.88 -17.83 -9.53
C ALA A 608 18.52 -18.52 -9.74
N ILE A 609 18.07 -18.67 -10.99
CA ILE A 609 16.87 -19.46 -11.34
C ILE A 609 17.10 -20.94 -11.05
N GLU A 610 18.21 -21.49 -11.53
CA GLU A 610 18.56 -22.89 -11.31
C GLU A 610 18.66 -23.23 -9.81
N LEU A 611 19.43 -22.45 -9.05
CA LEU A 611 19.57 -22.68 -7.61
C LEU A 611 18.27 -22.42 -6.85
N GLY A 612 17.50 -21.41 -7.26
CA GLY A 612 16.17 -21.15 -6.71
C GLY A 612 15.26 -22.37 -6.85
N GLN A 613 15.21 -22.99 -8.03
CA GLN A 613 14.43 -24.21 -8.27
C GLN A 613 14.89 -25.37 -7.39
N GLN A 614 16.20 -25.57 -7.22
CA GLN A 614 16.76 -26.61 -6.34
C GLN A 614 16.37 -26.41 -4.88
N LEU A 615 16.29 -25.15 -4.43
CA LEU A 615 15.99 -24.78 -3.05
C LEU A 615 14.50 -24.53 -2.77
N GLY A 616 13.64 -24.53 -3.78
CA GLY A 616 12.22 -24.20 -3.64
C GLY A 616 11.93 -22.69 -3.47
N HIS A 617 12.80 -21.83 -4.00
CA HIS A 617 12.73 -20.38 -3.87
C HIS A 617 12.77 -19.64 -5.21
N SER A 618 12.34 -18.37 -5.20
CA SER A 618 12.44 -17.50 -6.36
C SER A 618 13.87 -16.97 -6.56
N PRO A 619 14.28 -16.60 -7.79
CA PRO A 619 15.63 -16.10 -8.06
C PRO A 619 15.97 -14.82 -7.28
N ILE A 620 14.97 -13.99 -7.00
CA ILE A 620 15.12 -12.76 -6.21
C ILE A 620 15.49 -13.03 -4.73
N HIS A 621 15.07 -14.18 -4.18
CA HIS A 621 15.45 -14.62 -2.84
C HIS A 621 16.92 -15.05 -2.82
N VAL A 622 17.34 -15.83 -3.82
CA VAL A 622 18.74 -16.24 -4.01
C VAL A 622 19.65 -15.01 -4.19
N ALA A 623 19.22 -14.02 -4.96
CA ALA A 623 19.98 -12.80 -5.18
C ALA A 623 20.18 -11.99 -3.88
N LEU A 624 19.17 -11.90 -3.02
CA LEU A 624 19.30 -11.25 -1.71
C LEU A 624 20.14 -12.09 -0.74
N ALA A 625 19.98 -13.42 -0.75
CA ALA A 625 20.80 -14.35 0.04
C ALA A 625 22.29 -14.26 -0.34
N TYR A 626 22.61 -14.06 -1.62
CA TYR A 626 23.97 -13.79 -2.09
C TYR A 626 24.56 -12.54 -1.40
N VAL A 627 23.79 -11.46 -1.31
CA VAL A 627 24.24 -10.23 -0.65
C VAL A 627 24.47 -10.44 0.86
N LEU A 628 23.66 -11.30 1.49
CA LEU A 628 23.80 -11.65 2.91
C LEU A 628 25.00 -12.57 3.18
N ALA A 629 25.35 -13.46 2.26
CA ALA A 629 26.36 -14.52 2.43
C ALA A 629 27.81 -14.08 2.15
N GLN A 630 28.09 -12.78 2.22
CA GLN A 630 29.43 -12.25 1.90
C GLN A 630 30.42 -12.45 3.06
N PRO A 631 31.73 -12.64 2.75
CA PRO A 631 32.80 -12.75 3.75
C PRO A 631 33.23 -11.40 4.38
N PHE A 632 32.47 -10.33 4.12
CA PHE A 632 32.62 -9.01 4.71
C PHE A 632 31.27 -8.57 5.32
N PRO A 633 31.25 -7.61 6.25
CA PRO A 633 30.00 -7.16 6.86
C PRO A 633 29.09 -6.48 5.82
N SER A 634 28.08 -7.20 5.35
CA SER A 634 27.15 -6.75 4.30
C SER A 634 25.72 -6.64 4.83
N VAL A 635 25.13 -5.45 4.79
CA VAL A 635 23.74 -5.19 5.21
C VAL A 635 22.93 -4.77 3.98
N PRO A 636 22.13 -5.66 3.36
CA PRO A 636 21.30 -5.28 2.24
C PRO A 636 20.17 -4.34 2.67
N LEU A 637 19.93 -3.30 1.88
CA LEU A 637 18.75 -2.46 1.97
C LEU A 637 17.67 -3.03 1.05
N ILE A 638 16.52 -3.35 1.63
CA ILE A 638 15.31 -3.77 0.91
C ILE A 638 14.32 -2.60 0.84
N GLY A 639 13.59 -2.49 -0.26
CA GLY A 639 12.63 -1.39 -0.50
C GLY A 639 11.22 -1.88 -0.82
N PRO A 640 10.57 -2.69 0.03
CA PRO A 640 9.20 -3.12 -0.20
C PRO A 640 8.24 -1.94 -0.09
N ARG A 641 7.22 -1.91 -0.95
CA ARG A 641 6.14 -0.91 -0.93
C ARG A 641 4.82 -1.48 -0.40
N ARG A 642 4.77 -2.81 -0.20
CA ARG A 642 3.61 -3.56 0.29
C ARG A 642 4.02 -4.68 1.23
N LEU A 643 3.10 -5.12 2.09
CA LEU A 643 3.36 -6.21 3.04
C LEU A 643 3.78 -7.50 2.34
N LEU A 644 3.17 -7.81 1.19
CA LEU A 644 3.53 -8.97 0.38
C LEU A 644 4.99 -8.91 -0.11
N GLU A 645 5.46 -7.73 -0.53
CA GLU A 645 6.84 -7.54 -1.01
C GLU A 645 7.86 -7.62 0.14
N LEU A 646 7.47 -7.12 1.32
CA LEU A 646 8.25 -7.28 2.53
C LEU A 646 8.40 -8.77 2.85
N GLU A 647 7.30 -9.51 2.98
CA GLU A 647 7.35 -10.94 3.28
C GLU A 647 8.08 -11.74 2.22
N ASP A 648 7.93 -11.40 0.93
CA ASP A 648 8.68 -12.04 -0.15
C ASP A 648 10.19 -11.82 -0.03
N SER A 649 10.62 -10.60 0.31
CA SER A 649 12.04 -10.31 0.53
C SER A 649 12.62 -11.10 1.72
N LEU A 650 11.84 -11.28 2.78
CA LEU A 650 12.29 -11.98 3.99
C LEU A 650 12.51 -13.48 3.79
N LYS A 651 11.95 -14.10 2.74
CA LYS A 651 12.22 -15.51 2.37
C LYS A 651 13.69 -15.77 2.06
N ALA A 652 14.48 -14.74 1.75
CA ALA A 652 15.92 -14.89 1.58
C ALA A 652 16.63 -15.45 2.84
N PHE A 653 16.06 -15.30 4.03
CA PHE A 653 16.61 -15.87 5.27
C PHE A 653 16.42 -17.39 5.41
N GLU A 654 15.61 -18.00 4.54
CA GLU A 654 15.43 -19.46 4.47
C GLU A 654 16.57 -20.11 3.66
N ILE A 655 17.41 -19.31 2.99
CA ILE A 655 18.50 -19.76 2.12
C ILE A 655 19.86 -19.56 2.81
N ASN A 656 20.59 -20.64 3.02
CA ASN A 656 21.97 -20.62 3.49
C ASN A 656 22.92 -20.98 2.36
N LEU A 657 23.54 -19.97 1.73
CA LEU A 657 24.50 -20.18 0.65
C LEU A 657 25.88 -20.56 1.22
N THR A 658 26.46 -21.64 0.67
CA THR A 658 27.86 -22.00 0.90
C THR A 658 28.81 -21.05 0.16
N PRO A 659 30.08 -20.91 0.59
CA PRO A 659 31.09 -20.16 -0.16
C PRO A 659 31.21 -20.62 -1.63
N GLU A 660 31.08 -21.91 -1.90
CA GLU A 660 31.09 -22.49 -3.23
C GLU A 660 29.89 -22.03 -4.06
N GLN A 661 28.69 -22.01 -3.49
CA GLN A 661 27.49 -21.50 -4.16
C GLN A 661 27.57 -20.00 -4.43
N VAL A 662 28.12 -19.20 -3.48
CA VAL A 662 28.33 -17.76 -3.67
C VAL A 662 29.26 -17.53 -4.87
N LYS A 663 30.38 -18.27 -4.96
CA LYS A 663 31.31 -18.18 -6.09
C LYS A 663 30.68 -18.64 -7.41
N TRP A 664 29.95 -19.76 -7.39
CA TRP A 664 29.28 -20.30 -8.56
C TRP A 664 28.23 -19.34 -9.12
N LEU A 665 27.39 -18.74 -8.27
CA LEU A 665 26.41 -17.74 -8.69
C LEU A 665 27.05 -16.59 -9.48
N GLU A 666 28.24 -16.17 -9.10
CA GLU A 666 28.96 -15.09 -9.76
C GLU A 666 29.65 -15.53 -11.07
N GLN A 667 30.38 -16.65 -11.03
CA GLN A 667 31.40 -16.99 -12.04
C GLN A 667 31.00 -18.11 -12.99
N GLY A 668 30.02 -18.93 -12.62
CA GLY A 668 29.66 -20.15 -13.36
C GLY A 668 30.47 -21.37 -12.96
#